data_AF-A0A351FTJ4-F1
#
_entry.id   AF-A0A351FTJ4-F1
#
_cell.length_a   1.000
_cell.length_b   1.000
_cell.length_c   1.000
_cell.angle_alpha   90.00
_cell.angle_beta   90.00
_cell.angle_gamma   90.00
#
_symmetry.space_group_name_H-M   'P 1'
#
loop_
_entity.id
_entity.type
_entity.pdbx_description
1 polymer ?
#
loop_
_entity_poly.entity_id
_entity_poly.type
_entity_poly.pdbx_seq_one_letter_code
_entity_poly.pdbx_strand_id
1 'polypeptide(L)'
;MKTGTTIATLLLCLSCPSGAKTDDLPRSRAVGAATKSDEWKREISARRGKYLTWIIDAFGKLEPQMTPLDGRAWSLNQARLFLNRDTDKASRYFETVKLTFDADFMGIRLLKTWLDFRETDRLSQQAQEHLRAIIRDWPMDRKGGISHTARWPPGFTENHDLMHLTIGLFSEQLRGQPMEPQLNQLKKFLSWRFERGFYEWGSHRYQLHYSNPLIVLAIHAPDPDIRRAAADQLSLVLAERALMSVGGYLGGPGMRSYDRNRGCDYLDNNRYDSFLPTVWLALGVGEPRFDFRQSGGLEPAGDGYGNGRDPRLNQDEGMFLATTRLTPHPIVHALLDDVAARPELVYTGRRASAGHPFQNAHPRNPRSHQAVVYYNTPHVSLGSLQYLPEAGKMSVSYNSRPRFFSVMFAEKPEQVLRTRLSDADLQAGARSYDYTADRVVQHRDWLIAAGELSASHGLTSRRQGQWDLYRVGRGLCAHRELPGGWHVFQVSDLDRFRDLQAFVSALREPEIRDGHALGASLNSDRIRVNLQTMAIQINGVERPPLTRMLHDSPFMSSEFGSGRITIRTRQGQVTFDNSALKYESAPLPELVTGHARWGNSRSDGETTTLTHVRAMGGLSPRDRDCLLKSVSILIPQNRDASARVAVYAGGSLEKGPHADSPARLLFDFGLTPKGKTGWLTLTHPTGVSIPAGTPVWIAWKGSSDGASVMYFENEPVRDQFQPDRGRWDSQAISHRPDAPWPPTWPARDTGGFDTARYSCFLTLTTAQ
;
A
#
# COMPACT_ATOMS: atom_id res chain seq x y z
N MET A 1 -13.08 9.42 64.72
CA MET A 1 -14.54 9.51 64.59
C MET A 1 -14.82 10.46 63.42
N LYS A 2 -15.19 9.94 62.24
CA LYS A 2 -16.52 10.09 61.57
C LYS A 2 -16.96 11.56 61.53
N THR A 3 -17.12 12.25 60.40
CA THR A 3 -17.81 12.00 59.11
C THR A 3 -17.28 13.04 58.09
N GLY A 4 -17.16 12.89 56.76
CA GLY A 4 -17.89 12.10 55.77
C GLY A 4 -18.87 13.00 54.98
N THR A 5 -18.49 13.57 53.82
CA THR A 5 -19.45 13.95 52.76
C THR A 5 -18.76 14.02 51.38
N THR A 6 -19.35 13.28 50.45
CA THR A 6 -19.02 13.04 49.04
C THR A 6 -19.41 14.22 48.16
N ILE A 7 -18.56 14.63 47.21
CA ILE A 7 -18.94 15.52 46.10
C ILE A 7 -19.05 14.68 44.83
N ALA A 8 -20.26 14.59 44.29
CA ALA A 8 -20.57 14.04 42.99
C ALA A 8 -20.57 15.17 41.95
N THR A 9 -19.69 15.08 40.96
CA THR A 9 -19.65 15.98 39.79
C THR A 9 -20.55 15.40 38.71
N LEU A 10 -21.67 16.06 38.41
CA LEU A 10 -22.53 15.76 37.27
C LEU A 10 -22.33 16.80 36.16
N LEU A 11 -22.22 16.31 34.93
CA LEU A 11 -22.30 17.06 33.67
C LEU A 11 -23.55 17.98 33.63
N LEU A 12 -23.42 19.17 33.04
CA LEU A 12 -24.23 19.55 31.86
C LEU A 12 -23.82 20.90 31.21
N CYS A 13 -23.80 20.80 29.89
CA CYS A 13 -23.85 21.75 28.77
C CYS A 13 -24.09 23.24 29.03
N LEU A 14 -23.28 24.00 28.27
CA LEU A 14 -23.41 25.41 27.94
C LEU A 14 -24.77 25.76 27.31
N SER A 15 -25.39 26.78 27.87
CA SER A 15 -26.58 27.48 27.37
C SER A 15 -26.18 28.74 26.59
N CYS A 16 -26.87 29.01 25.47
CA CYS A 16 -27.03 30.35 24.89
C CYS A 16 -28.51 30.78 25.00
N PRO A 17 -28.83 32.06 25.29
CA PRO A 17 -30.19 32.51 25.52
C PRO A 17 -30.81 33.18 24.28
N SER A 18 -32.08 32.91 24.01
CA SER A 18 -32.99 33.90 23.41
C SER A 18 -34.44 33.57 23.80
N GLY A 19 -35.20 34.61 24.15
CA GLY A 19 -36.44 34.51 24.90
C GLY A 19 -37.73 34.36 24.09
N ALA A 20 -38.71 33.78 24.80
CA ALA A 20 -40.14 34.11 24.88
C ALA A 20 -40.98 34.23 23.59
N LYS A 21 -41.96 33.32 23.39
CA LYS A 21 -43.30 33.32 24.01
C LYS A 21 -44.07 32.03 23.66
N THR A 22 -44.99 31.70 24.54
CA THR A 22 -45.90 30.55 24.64
C THR A 22 -46.95 30.48 23.52
N ASP A 23 -47.38 29.27 23.16
CA ASP A 23 -48.78 28.83 23.23
C ASP A 23 -48.93 27.30 23.00
N ASP A 24 -49.96 26.74 23.63
CA ASP A 24 -50.31 25.34 23.88
C ASP A 24 -50.49 24.42 22.65
N LEU A 25 -50.17 23.12 22.81
CA LEU A 25 -51.00 21.91 22.50
C LEU A 25 -50.14 20.60 22.48
N PRO A 26 -50.75 19.39 22.56
CA PRO A 26 -50.38 18.38 23.55
C PRO A 26 -49.34 17.34 23.12
N ARG A 27 -48.72 16.74 24.15
CA ARG A 27 -47.83 15.58 24.13
C ARG A 27 -48.35 14.43 23.26
N SER A 28 -47.80 14.26 22.06
CA SER A 28 -47.67 12.96 21.43
C SER A 28 -46.26 12.41 21.70
N ARG A 29 -46.18 11.25 22.37
CA ARG A 29 -44.95 10.44 22.44
C ARG A 29 -44.55 10.04 21.02
N ALA A 30 -43.68 10.83 20.39
CA ALA A 30 -42.91 10.37 19.25
C ALA A 30 -41.80 9.47 19.79
N VAL A 31 -42.03 8.15 19.73
CA VAL A 31 -40.93 7.19 19.73
C VAL A 31 -40.15 7.46 18.45
N GLY A 32 -39.05 8.21 18.54
CA GLY A 32 -38.24 8.56 17.39
C GLY A 32 -37.73 7.30 16.70
N ALA A 33 -38.14 7.08 15.45
CA ALA A 33 -37.57 6.05 14.60
C ALA A 33 -36.07 6.34 14.42
N ALA A 34 -35.21 5.41 14.83
CA ALA A 34 -33.78 5.54 14.63
C ALA A 34 -33.47 5.58 13.12
N THR A 35 -32.51 6.41 12.71
CA THR A 35 -32.05 6.38 11.32
C THR A 35 -31.27 5.07 11.09
N LYS A 36 -31.22 4.57 9.85
CA LYS A 36 -30.39 3.40 9.48
C LYS A 36 -28.91 3.56 9.90
N SER A 37 -28.39 4.79 9.92
CA SER A 37 -27.04 5.10 10.41
C SER A 37 -26.89 4.87 11.92
N ASP A 38 -27.92 5.17 12.71
CA ASP A 38 -27.88 4.97 14.15
C ASP A 38 -28.04 3.49 14.52
N GLU A 39 -28.83 2.74 13.76
CA GLU A 39 -28.92 1.28 13.87
C GLU A 39 -27.56 0.63 13.62
N TRP A 40 -26.89 1.02 12.54
CA TRP A 40 -25.56 0.53 12.20
C TRP A 40 -24.52 0.82 13.30
N LYS A 41 -24.50 2.04 13.83
CA LYS A 41 -23.59 2.40 14.93
C LYS A 41 -23.86 1.56 16.18
N ARG A 42 -25.12 1.30 16.53
CA ARG A 42 -25.49 0.43 17.65
C ARG A 42 -25.03 -1.01 17.41
N GLU A 43 -25.20 -1.52 16.19
CA GLU A 43 -24.76 -2.85 15.81
C GLU A 43 -23.24 -3.01 15.94
N ILE A 44 -22.46 -2.08 15.38
CA ILE A 44 -21.00 -2.04 15.53
C ILE A 44 -20.62 -2.03 17.01
N SER A 45 -21.24 -1.17 17.81
CA SER A 45 -20.93 -1.06 19.23
C SER A 45 -21.22 -2.37 19.98
N ALA A 46 -22.34 -3.02 19.69
CA ALA A 46 -22.70 -4.30 20.29
C ALA A 46 -21.72 -5.41 19.89
N ARG A 47 -21.32 -5.46 18.61
CA ARG A 47 -20.35 -6.42 18.08
C ARG A 47 -18.97 -6.27 18.71
N ARG A 48 -18.49 -5.02 18.83
CA ARG A 48 -17.23 -4.70 19.53
C ARG A 48 -17.28 -5.12 21.00
N GLY A 49 -18.37 -4.84 21.70
CA GLY A 49 -18.57 -5.28 23.08
C GLY A 49 -18.46 -6.80 23.23
N LYS A 50 -19.17 -7.56 22.40
CA LYS A 50 -19.10 -9.03 22.38
C LYS A 50 -17.67 -9.55 22.15
N TYR A 51 -16.95 -8.93 21.22
CA TYR A 51 -15.58 -9.30 20.92
C TYR A 51 -14.63 -9.03 22.10
N LEU A 52 -14.77 -7.89 22.79
CA LEU A 52 -13.97 -7.59 23.99
C LEU A 52 -14.25 -8.56 25.14
N THR A 53 -15.52 -8.93 25.36
CA THR A 53 -15.88 -9.96 26.34
C THR A 53 -15.25 -11.30 25.98
N TRP A 54 -15.35 -11.69 24.71
CA TRP A 54 -14.73 -12.93 24.23
C TRP A 54 -13.21 -12.92 24.42
N ILE A 55 -12.51 -11.80 24.16
CA ILE A 55 -11.07 -11.67 24.43
C ILE A 55 -10.77 -11.92 25.91
N ILE A 56 -11.49 -11.29 26.82
CA ILE A 56 -11.27 -11.51 28.27
C ILE A 56 -11.46 -12.98 28.63
N ASP A 57 -12.54 -13.61 28.16
CA ASP A 57 -12.89 -14.98 28.53
C ASP A 57 -11.99 -16.04 27.88
N ALA A 58 -11.54 -15.80 26.65
CA ALA A 58 -10.68 -16.72 25.90
C ALA A 58 -9.21 -16.53 26.30
N PHE A 59 -8.69 -15.30 26.25
CA PHE A 59 -7.28 -15.03 26.55
C PHE A 59 -7.00 -15.05 28.06
N GLY A 60 -7.97 -14.73 28.91
CA GLY A 60 -7.83 -14.87 30.36
C GLY A 60 -7.55 -16.31 30.81
N LYS A 61 -8.03 -17.32 30.06
CA LYS A 61 -7.72 -18.74 30.32
C LYS A 61 -6.28 -19.11 29.94
N LEU A 62 -5.70 -18.37 29.01
CA LEU A 62 -4.34 -18.59 28.50
C LEU A 62 -3.30 -17.77 29.26
N GLU A 63 -3.71 -16.72 29.97
CA GLU A 63 -2.85 -15.77 30.69
C GLU A 63 -1.72 -16.42 31.52
N PRO A 64 -1.95 -17.51 32.29
CA PRO A 64 -0.87 -18.14 33.07
C PRO A 64 0.29 -18.71 32.22
N GLN A 65 0.04 -18.96 30.93
CA GLN A 65 1.01 -19.54 29.99
C GLN A 65 1.60 -18.48 29.06
N MET A 66 1.10 -17.23 29.11
CA MET A 66 1.58 -16.16 28.24
C MET A 66 2.98 -15.75 28.65
N THR A 67 3.89 -15.76 27.69
CA THR A 67 5.23 -15.21 27.90
C THR A 67 5.16 -13.68 27.89
N PRO A 68 6.19 -12.97 28.39
CA PRO A 68 6.29 -11.52 28.23
C PRO A 68 6.23 -11.07 26.76
N LEU A 69 6.49 -11.99 25.82
CA LEU A 69 6.44 -11.73 24.40
C LEU A 69 5.12 -12.12 23.71
N ASP A 70 4.05 -12.31 24.47
CA ASP A 70 2.77 -12.72 23.91
C ASP A 70 1.91 -11.52 23.47
N GLY A 71 1.62 -11.42 22.17
CA GLY A 71 0.71 -10.41 21.60
C GLY A 71 -0.66 -10.34 22.26
N ARG A 72 -1.16 -11.50 22.72
CA ARG A 72 -2.47 -11.64 23.36
C ARG A 72 -2.52 -10.99 24.73
N ALA A 73 -1.38 -10.85 25.41
CA ALA A 73 -1.29 -10.23 26.73
C ALA A 73 -1.67 -8.74 26.67
N TRP A 74 -1.22 -8.01 25.65
CA TRP A 74 -1.63 -6.62 25.45
C TRP A 74 -3.15 -6.55 25.21
N SER A 75 -3.68 -7.39 24.32
CA SER A 75 -5.11 -7.39 23.96
C SER A 75 -6.02 -7.71 25.15
N LEU A 76 -5.65 -8.68 25.97
CA LEU A 76 -6.36 -9.01 27.21
C LEU A 76 -6.41 -7.80 28.15
N ASN A 77 -5.27 -7.16 28.39
CA ASN A 77 -5.19 -6.05 29.35
C ASN A 77 -5.81 -4.75 28.81
N GLN A 78 -5.73 -4.50 27.51
CA GLN A 78 -6.46 -3.42 26.85
C GLN A 78 -7.98 -3.63 26.95
N ALA A 79 -8.48 -4.87 26.76
CA ALA A 79 -9.90 -5.19 26.91
C ALA A 79 -10.38 -5.00 28.36
N ARG A 80 -9.58 -5.43 29.35
CA ARG A 80 -9.82 -5.20 30.78
C ARG A 80 -10.00 -3.71 31.11
N LEU A 81 -9.08 -2.87 30.65
CA LEU A 81 -9.17 -1.41 30.83
C LEU A 81 -10.42 -0.85 30.16
N PHE A 82 -10.72 -1.25 28.92
CA PHE A 82 -11.85 -0.70 28.17
C PHE A 82 -13.21 -1.08 28.81
N LEU A 83 -13.34 -2.33 29.25
CA LEU A 83 -14.54 -2.84 29.94
C LEU A 83 -14.57 -2.53 31.45
N ASN A 84 -13.55 -1.85 31.98
CA ASN A 84 -13.40 -1.54 33.40
C ASN A 84 -13.51 -2.80 34.29
N ARG A 85 -12.83 -3.87 33.89
CA ARG A 85 -12.82 -5.18 34.56
C ARG A 85 -11.37 -5.58 34.84
N ASP A 86 -11.06 -5.99 36.06
CA ASP A 86 -9.70 -6.40 36.46
C ASP A 86 -8.62 -5.34 36.14
N THR A 87 -8.93 -4.06 36.34
CA THR A 87 -8.02 -2.92 36.05
C THR A 87 -6.70 -3.00 36.80
N ASP A 88 -6.68 -3.57 38.01
CA ASP A 88 -5.46 -3.82 38.78
C ASP A 88 -4.53 -4.82 38.10
N LYS A 89 -5.08 -5.87 37.46
CA LYS A 89 -4.28 -6.84 36.71
C LYS A 89 -3.69 -6.19 35.47
N ALA A 90 -4.48 -5.39 34.76
CA ALA A 90 -4.00 -4.64 33.61
C ALA A 90 -2.89 -3.65 33.99
N SER A 91 -3.06 -2.93 35.11
CA SER A 91 -2.04 -2.00 35.62
C SER A 91 -0.72 -2.71 35.92
N ARG A 92 -0.73 -3.86 36.61
CA ARG A 92 0.49 -4.65 36.88
C ARG A 92 1.21 -5.11 35.61
N TYR A 93 0.47 -5.46 34.57
CA TYR A 93 1.06 -5.77 33.26
C TYR A 93 1.76 -4.53 32.68
N PHE A 94 1.08 -3.39 32.66
CA PHE A 94 1.63 -2.16 32.08
C PHE A 94 2.72 -1.50 32.92
N GLU A 95 2.83 -1.80 34.22
CA GLU A 95 3.97 -1.40 35.07
C GLU A 95 5.28 -2.11 34.71
N THR A 96 5.19 -3.26 34.04
CA THR A 96 6.35 -4.16 33.84
C THR A 96 6.64 -4.48 32.38
N VAL A 97 5.74 -4.12 31.46
CA VAL A 97 5.88 -4.39 30.02
C VAL A 97 7.15 -3.76 29.45
N LYS A 98 7.79 -4.48 28.51
CA LYS A 98 9.01 -4.04 27.84
C LYS A 98 8.82 -4.09 26.33
N LEU A 99 9.60 -3.26 25.62
CA LEU A 99 9.68 -3.33 24.16
C LEU A 99 10.31 -4.65 23.71
N THR A 100 9.93 -5.06 22.51
CA THR A 100 10.21 -6.37 21.91
C THR A 100 11.24 -6.22 20.78
N PHE A 101 11.57 -7.31 20.07
CA PHE A 101 12.54 -7.25 18.97
C PHE A 101 12.06 -6.35 17.81
N ASP A 102 10.80 -6.49 17.39
CA ASP A 102 10.11 -5.54 16.52
C ASP A 102 9.38 -4.51 17.38
N ALA A 103 10.17 -3.57 17.91
CA ALA A 103 9.71 -2.67 18.95
C ALA A 103 8.49 -1.83 18.55
N ASP A 104 8.33 -1.50 17.26
CA ASP A 104 7.30 -0.58 16.77
C ASP A 104 5.88 -1.17 16.78
N PHE A 105 5.72 -2.48 16.56
CA PHE A 105 4.43 -3.15 16.78
C PHE A 105 3.97 -3.07 18.23
N MET A 106 4.89 -3.28 19.18
CA MET A 106 4.58 -3.10 20.60
C MET A 106 4.43 -1.61 20.93
N GLY A 107 5.28 -0.76 20.39
CA GLY A 107 5.28 0.68 20.61
C GLY A 107 3.95 1.32 20.25
N ILE A 108 3.35 0.97 19.11
CA ILE A 108 2.05 1.52 18.70
C ILE A 108 0.90 1.01 19.59
N ARG A 109 1.00 -0.23 20.11
CA ARG A 109 0.05 -0.83 21.07
C ARG A 109 0.11 -0.11 22.43
N LEU A 110 1.31 0.08 22.97
CA LEU A 110 1.54 0.78 24.24
C LEU A 110 1.18 2.27 24.14
N LEU A 111 1.50 2.91 23.00
CA LEU A 111 1.08 4.27 22.70
C LEU A 111 -0.44 4.38 22.73
N LYS A 112 -1.15 3.47 22.07
CA LYS A 112 -2.62 3.44 22.09
C LYS A 112 -3.15 3.32 23.52
N THR A 113 -2.65 2.39 24.32
CA THR A 113 -3.07 2.22 25.72
C THR A 113 -2.86 3.51 26.52
N TRP A 114 -1.68 4.13 26.42
CA TRP A 114 -1.42 5.39 27.10
C TRP A 114 -2.39 6.50 26.65
N LEU A 115 -2.58 6.69 25.34
CA LEU A 115 -3.46 7.73 24.81
C LEU A 115 -4.93 7.53 25.21
N ASP A 116 -5.43 6.29 25.22
CA ASP A 116 -6.82 5.99 25.55
C ASP A 116 -7.14 6.21 27.04
N PHE A 117 -6.14 6.03 27.92
CA PHE A 117 -6.37 5.95 29.37
C PHE A 117 -5.60 6.99 30.21
N ARG A 118 -4.75 7.84 29.61
CA ARG A 118 -3.97 8.87 30.34
C ARG A 118 -4.81 9.87 31.13
N GLU A 119 -6.06 10.09 30.72
CA GLU A 119 -7.00 10.99 31.41
C GLU A 119 -8.01 10.21 32.29
N THR A 120 -7.72 8.95 32.61
CA THR A 120 -8.62 8.07 33.38
C THR A 120 -7.91 7.49 34.61
N ASP A 121 -8.69 7.01 35.57
CA ASP A 121 -8.23 6.31 36.78
C ASP A 121 -8.07 4.79 36.59
N ARG A 122 -8.28 4.28 35.37
CA ARG A 122 -8.25 2.84 35.08
C ARG A 122 -6.85 2.24 35.04
N LEU A 123 -5.84 3.08 34.82
CA LEU A 123 -4.43 2.73 34.94
C LEU A 123 -3.89 3.29 36.25
N SER A 124 -3.09 2.49 36.97
CA SER A 124 -2.29 2.99 38.09
C SER A 124 -1.36 4.10 37.63
N GLN A 125 -1.01 5.02 38.54
CA GLN A 125 -0.06 6.09 38.24
C GLN A 125 1.28 5.52 37.74
N GLN A 126 1.76 4.44 38.36
CA GLN A 126 3.00 3.78 37.97
C GLN A 126 2.93 3.21 36.54
N ALA A 127 1.81 2.59 36.15
CA ALA A 127 1.59 2.13 34.78
C ALA A 127 1.60 3.30 33.79
N GLN A 128 0.91 4.40 34.11
CA GLN A 128 0.87 5.58 33.25
C GLN A 128 2.26 6.20 33.05
N GLU A 129 3.02 6.34 34.13
CA GLU A 129 4.39 6.88 34.10
C GLU A 129 5.34 5.98 33.31
N HIS A 130 5.23 4.66 33.49
CA HIS A 130 6.04 3.68 32.75
C HIS A 130 5.76 3.74 31.25
N LEU A 131 4.49 3.72 30.84
CA LEU A 131 4.11 3.85 29.43
C LEU A 131 4.54 5.21 28.85
N ARG A 132 4.34 6.30 29.60
CA ARG A 132 4.79 7.64 29.20
C ARG A 132 6.30 7.68 28.98
N ALA A 133 7.08 7.05 29.85
CA ALA A 133 8.53 6.98 29.72
C ALA A 133 8.95 6.22 28.45
N ILE A 134 8.33 5.06 28.17
CA ILE A 134 8.60 4.30 26.94
C ILE A 134 8.38 5.15 25.68
N ILE A 135 7.27 5.90 25.62
CA ILE A 135 6.96 6.74 24.44
C ILE A 135 7.87 7.98 24.40
N ARG A 136 8.06 8.68 25.52
CA ARG A 136 8.95 9.86 25.59
C ARG A 136 10.38 9.51 25.20
N ASP A 137 10.88 8.34 25.61
CA ASP A 137 12.27 7.94 25.41
C ASP A 137 12.46 7.09 24.14
N TRP A 138 11.41 7.01 23.29
CA TRP A 138 11.44 6.29 22.02
C TRP A 138 12.60 6.76 21.13
N PRO A 139 13.54 5.91 20.74
CA PRO A 139 14.72 6.36 20.02
C PRO A 139 14.32 6.95 18.66
N MET A 140 14.83 8.13 18.29
CA MET A 140 14.58 8.72 16.96
C MET A 140 15.69 8.43 15.95
N ASP A 141 16.90 8.10 16.43
CA ASP A 141 18.12 7.97 15.62
C ASP A 141 18.71 6.56 15.59
N ARG A 142 17.90 5.52 15.85
CA ARG A 142 18.42 4.15 15.96
C ARG A 142 19.01 3.69 14.62
N LYS A 143 20.31 3.33 14.60
CA LYS A 143 20.95 2.60 13.50
C LYS A 143 20.09 1.36 13.18
N GLY A 144 19.39 1.40 12.04
CA GLY A 144 18.69 0.25 11.48
C GLY A 144 17.16 0.23 11.54
N GLY A 145 16.42 1.31 11.82
CA GLY A 145 14.97 1.14 11.92
C GLY A 145 14.03 2.33 11.83
N ILE A 146 14.36 3.49 12.40
CA ILE A 146 13.30 4.47 12.70
C ILE A 146 13.29 5.55 11.64
N SER A 147 12.23 5.58 10.83
CA SER A 147 12.10 6.59 9.78
C SER A 147 11.45 7.85 10.36
N HIS A 148 12.21 8.94 10.45
CA HIS A 148 11.69 10.29 10.69
C HIS A 148 11.17 10.96 9.40
N THR A 149 11.22 10.25 8.27
CA THR A 149 10.81 10.76 6.95
C THR A 149 9.81 9.83 6.31
N ALA A 150 8.81 10.42 5.65
CA ALA A 150 7.94 9.70 4.74
C ALA A 150 8.75 9.24 3.52
N ARG A 151 8.61 7.96 3.15
CA ARG A 151 9.30 7.38 2.00
C ARG A 151 8.32 6.77 1.00
N TRP A 152 8.65 6.94 -0.27
CA TRP A 152 7.98 6.28 -1.37
C TRP A 152 9.02 5.88 -2.45
N PRO A 153 9.20 4.59 -2.73
CA PRO A 153 8.62 3.45 -2.00
C PRO A 153 9.03 3.43 -0.50
N PRO A 154 8.28 2.76 0.39
CA PRO A 154 8.60 2.66 1.82
C PRO A 154 10.02 2.15 2.07
N GLY A 155 10.66 2.63 3.14
CA GLY A 155 12.05 2.28 3.46
C GLY A 155 12.22 0.89 4.06
N PHE A 156 11.20 0.41 4.78
CA PHE A 156 11.10 -0.95 5.28
C PHE A 156 9.88 -1.60 4.63
N THR A 157 8.74 -1.30 5.22
CA THR A 157 7.39 -1.72 4.89
C THR A 157 6.50 -0.51 5.21
N GLU A 158 5.36 -0.43 4.56
CA GLU A 158 4.47 0.72 4.64
C GLU A 158 3.90 0.90 6.07
N ASN A 159 3.59 -0.19 6.76
CA ASN A 159 3.11 -0.13 8.13
C ASN A 159 4.19 0.34 9.12
N HIS A 160 5.43 -0.16 9.01
CA HIS A 160 6.52 0.24 9.91
C HIS A 160 6.85 1.73 9.76
N ASP A 161 6.91 2.24 8.52
CA ASP A 161 7.15 3.67 8.28
C ASP A 161 6.06 4.54 8.94
N LEU A 162 4.78 4.17 8.82
CA LEU A 162 3.68 4.92 9.45
C LEU A 162 3.68 4.77 10.98
N MET A 163 3.99 3.60 11.52
CA MET A 163 4.13 3.40 12.97
C MET A 163 5.23 4.29 13.55
N HIS A 164 6.40 4.35 12.91
CA HIS A 164 7.49 5.22 13.34
C HIS A 164 7.14 6.70 13.32
N LEU A 165 6.50 7.18 12.24
CA LEU A 165 6.05 8.57 12.16
C LEU A 165 5.01 8.89 13.23
N THR A 166 4.09 7.95 13.51
CA THR A 166 3.05 8.11 14.53
C THR A 166 3.64 8.13 15.94
N ILE A 167 4.48 7.16 16.29
CA ILE A 167 5.13 7.11 17.60
C ILE A 167 6.01 8.35 17.79
N GLY A 168 6.82 8.68 16.78
CA GLY A 168 7.70 9.85 16.79
C GLY A 168 6.97 11.17 17.05
N LEU A 169 5.79 11.37 16.47
CA LEU A 169 4.95 12.55 16.75
C LEU A 169 4.64 12.70 18.25
N PHE A 170 4.16 11.63 18.89
CA PHE A 170 3.83 11.68 20.32
C PHE A 170 5.07 11.69 21.22
N SER A 171 6.18 11.10 20.77
CA SER A 171 7.47 11.22 21.45
C SER A 171 7.95 12.67 21.50
N GLU A 172 7.94 13.38 20.36
CA GLU A 172 8.32 14.80 20.33
C GLU A 172 7.37 15.66 21.17
N GLN A 173 6.07 15.39 21.12
CA GLN A 173 5.08 16.03 21.97
C GLN A 173 5.42 15.87 23.47
N LEU A 174 5.75 14.65 23.90
CA LEU A 174 6.10 14.35 25.28
C LEU A 174 7.43 14.96 25.74
N ARG A 175 8.34 15.24 24.80
CA ARG A 175 9.61 15.95 25.04
C ARG A 175 9.47 17.47 25.02
N GLY A 176 8.33 18.00 24.59
CA GLY A 176 8.14 19.43 24.36
C GLY A 176 8.95 19.97 23.17
N GLN A 177 9.26 19.11 22.20
CA GLN A 177 9.97 19.48 20.97
C GLN A 177 8.99 19.95 19.87
N PRO A 178 9.45 20.73 18.88
CA PRO A 178 8.62 21.12 17.75
C PRO A 178 8.04 19.91 17.01
N MET A 179 6.73 19.93 16.75
CA MET A 179 6.01 18.82 16.10
C MET A 179 5.87 19.02 14.59
N GLU A 180 6.04 20.24 14.10
CA GLU A 180 5.83 20.63 12.70
C GLU A 180 6.57 19.73 11.71
N PRO A 181 7.84 19.33 11.94
CA PRO A 181 8.54 18.42 11.04
C PRO A 181 7.85 17.05 10.93
N GLN A 182 7.43 16.45 12.05
CA GLN A 182 6.72 15.16 12.09
C GLN A 182 5.34 15.27 11.45
N LEU A 183 4.61 16.35 11.74
CA LEU A 183 3.31 16.62 11.11
C LEU A 183 3.43 16.74 9.60
N ASN A 184 4.48 17.43 9.11
CA ASN A 184 4.74 17.55 7.68
C ASN A 184 4.97 16.20 7.00
N GLN A 185 5.76 15.31 7.64
CA GLN A 185 6.01 13.98 7.12
C GLN A 185 4.75 13.09 7.15
N LEU A 186 3.94 13.17 8.20
CA LEU A 186 2.65 12.46 8.26
C LEU A 186 1.70 12.94 7.17
N LYS A 187 1.56 14.25 6.94
CA LYS A 187 0.73 14.80 5.86
C LYS A 187 1.21 14.31 4.50
N LYS A 188 2.52 14.34 4.24
CA LYS A 188 3.12 13.79 3.02
C LYS A 188 2.83 12.31 2.84
N PHE A 189 3.05 11.51 3.89
CA PHE A 189 2.84 10.06 3.87
C PHE A 189 1.38 9.71 3.58
N LEU A 190 0.44 10.36 4.27
CA LEU A 190 -0.99 10.17 4.08
C LEU A 190 -1.42 10.64 2.68
N SER A 191 -0.95 11.80 2.19
CA SER A 191 -1.28 12.31 0.86
C SER A 191 -1.03 11.27 -0.24
N TRP A 192 0.11 10.59 -0.17
CA TRP A 192 0.49 9.59 -1.16
C TRP A 192 -0.47 8.41 -1.27
N ARG A 193 -1.26 8.09 -0.24
CA ARG A 193 -2.25 7.00 -0.33
C ARG A 193 -3.48 7.36 -1.14
N PHE A 194 -3.88 8.62 -1.10
CA PHE A 194 -4.92 9.12 -2.00
C PHE A 194 -4.44 9.17 -3.45
N GLU A 195 -3.15 9.44 -3.65
CA GLU A 195 -2.54 9.54 -4.97
C GLU A 195 -2.22 8.16 -5.58
N ARG A 196 -1.67 7.23 -4.79
CA ARG A 196 -0.94 6.05 -5.30
C ARG A 196 -1.49 4.73 -4.76
N GLY A 197 -2.45 4.78 -3.83
CA GLY A 197 -2.98 3.62 -3.13
C GLY A 197 -2.04 3.07 -2.06
N PHE A 198 -2.32 1.86 -1.61
CA PHE A 198 -1.57 1.17 -0.55
C PHE A 198 -0.47 0.28 -1.14
N TYR A 199 0.76 0.49 -0.67
CA TYR A 199 1.93 -0.17 -1.24
C TYR A 199 1.97 -1.67 -0.95
N GLU A 200 1.53 -2.05 0.24
CA GLU A 200 1.54 -3.44 0.72
C GLU A 200 0.16 -4.10 0.66
N TRP A 201 -0.70 -3.57 -0.20
CA TRP A 201 -2.06 -4.05 -0.39
C TRP A 201 -2.13 -5.57 -0.61
N GLY A 202 -1.17 -6.17 -1.31
CA GLY A 202 -1.11 -7.61 -1.54
C GLY A 202 -0.84 -8.48 -0.30
N SER A 203 -0.76 -7.91 0.91
CA SER A 203 -0.60 -8.64 2.16
C SER A 203 -1.67 -8.27 3.17
N HIS A 204 -2.53 -9.24 3.48
CA HIS A 204 -3.62 -9.05 4.44
C HIS A 204 -3.11 -8.62 5.82
N ARG A 205 -1.94 -9.14 6.22
CA ARG A 205 -1.28 -8.80 7.48
C ARG A 205 -0.76 -7.37 7.49
N TYR A 206 -0.13 -6.92 6.41
CA TYR A 206 0.35 -5.53 6.36
C TYR A 206 -0.79 -4.52 6.27
N GLN A 207 -1.90 -4.84 5.59
CA GLN A 207 -3.10 -3.98 5.64
C GLN A 207 -3.62 -3.78 7.07
N LEU A 208 -3.65 -4.85 7.86
CA LEU A 208 -4.00 -4.78 9.28
C LEU A 208 -3.04 -3.89 10.05
N HIS A 209 -1.74 -4.17 9.97
CA HIS A 209 -0.75 -3.42 10.73
C HIS A 209 -0.69 -1.96 10.30
N TYR A 210 -0.98 -1.68 9.04
CA TYR A 210 -1.14 -0.33 8.51
C TYR A 210 -2.36 0.39 9.11
N SER A 211 -3.46 -0.32 9.36
CA SER A 211 -4.66 0.27 9.97
C SER A 211 -4.48 0.69 11.44
N ASN A 212 -3.56 0.06 12.17
CA ASN A 212 -3.30 0.35 13.59
C ASN A 212 -2.88 1.82 13.84
N PRO A 213 -1.82 2.35 13.21
CA PRO A 213 -1.45 3.75 13.36
C PRO A 213 -2.49 4.70 12.74
N LEU A 214 -3.25 4.31 11.69
CA LEU A 214 -4.36 5.13 11.21
C LEU A 214 -5.44 5.33 12.28
N ILE A 215 -5.79 4.28 13.02
CA ILE A 215 -6.77 4.37 14.11
C ILE A 215 -6.26 5.27 15.23
N VAL A 216 -4.97 5.16 15.60
CA VAL A 216 -4.36 6.05 16.60
C VAL A 216 -4.39 7.51 16.12
N LEU A 217 -3.94 7.77 14.90
CA LEU A 217 -3.93 9.13 14.34
C LEU A 217 -5.33 9.71 14.23
N ALA A 218 -6.32 8.94 13.75
CA ALA A 218 -7.70 9.39 13.59
C ALA A 218 -8.34 9.89 14.89
N ILE A 219 -7.96 9.31 16.02
CA ILE A 219 -8.52 9.65 17.34
C ILE A 219 -7.69 10.72 18.03
N HIS A 220 -6.36 10.58 17.99
CA HIS A 220 -5.46 11.24 18.95
C HIS A 220 -4.49 12.24 18.31
N ALA A 221 -4.34 12.28 16.98
CA ALA A 221 -3.41 13.23 16.36
C ALA A 221 -3.82 14.68 16.72
N PRO A 222 -2.88 15.58 17.05
CA PRO A 222 -3.19 16.96 17.40
C PRO A 222 -3.73 17.75 16.20
N ASP A 223 -3.27 17.44 14.99
CA ASP A 223 -3.68 18.08 13.75
C ASP A 223 -5.02 17.50 13.22
N PRO A 224 -6.07 18.32 13.05
CA PRO A 224 -7.39 17.87 12.57
C PRO A 224 -7.38 17.30 11.15
N ASP A 225 -6.52 17.80 10.26
CA ASP A 225 -6.43 17.32 8.88
C ASP A 225 -5.82 15.93 8.84
N ILE A 226 -4.82 15.66 9.69
CA ILE A 226 -4.28 14.31 9.89
C ILE A 226 -5.34 13.38 10.47
N ARG A 227 -6.11 13.81 11.48
CA ARG A 227 -7.20 12.99 12.04
C ARG A 227 -8.21 12.58 10.97
N ARG A 228 -8.67 13.56 10.18
CA ARG A 228 -9.62 13.34 9.09
C ARG A 228 -9.05 12.39 8.04
N ALA A 229 -7.83 12.68 7.55
CA ALA A 229 -7.22 11.85 6.53
C ALA A 229 -6.97 10.41 6.97
N ALA A 230 -6.60 10.19 8.24
CA ALA A 230 -6.41 8.84 8.77
C ALA A 230 -7.74 8.07 8.83
N ALA A 231 -8.84 8.73 9.24
CA ALA A 231 -10.18 8.14 9.22
C ALA A 231 -10.69 7.86 7.80
N ASP A 232 -10.41 8.77 6.87
CA ASP A 232 -10.74 8.63 5.45
C ASP A 232 -9.99 7.45 4.83
N GLN A 233 -8.68 7.29 5.11
CA GLN A 233 -7.90 6.15 4.64
C GLN A 233 -8.34 4.83 5.24
N LEU A 234 -8.69 4.79 6.53
CA LEU A 234 -9.29 3.60 7.11
C LEU A 234 -10.60 3.22 6.38
N SER A 235 -11.42 4.22 6.04
CA SER A 235 -12.64 4.02 5.26
C SER A 235 -12.35 3.52 3.84
N LEU A 236 -11.29 4.01 3.20
CA LEU A 236 -10.86 3.57 1.86
C LEU A 236 -10.35 2.13 1.85
N VAL A 237 -9.53 1.71 2.83
CA VAL A 237 -9.08 0.31 2.96
C VAL A 237 -10.28 -0.62 3.15
N LEU A 238 -11.27 -0.22 3.96
CA LEU A 238 -12.48 -1.00 4.18
C LEU A 238 -13.41 -1.01 2.96
N ALA A 239 -13.49 0.08 2.19
CA ALA A 239 -14.23 0.12 0.93
C ALA A 239 -13.61 -0.80 -0.12
N GLU A 240 -12.28 -0.81 -0.22
CA GLU A 240 -11.55 -1.76 -1.05
C GLU A 240 -11.87 -3.21 -0.65
N ARG A 241 -11.90 -3.51 0.65
CA ARG A 241 -12.32 -4.84 1.13
C ARG A 241 -13.77 -5.15 0.79
N ALA A 242 -14.69 -4.21 0.92
CA ALA A 242 -16.10 -4.42 0.55
C ALA A 242 -16.24 -4.77 -0.95
N LEU A 243 -15.46 -4.13 -1.82
CA LEU A 243 -15.50 -4.36 -3.27
C LEU A 243 -14.85 -5.67 -3.69
N MET A 244 -13.70 -6.01 -3.11
CA MET A 244 -12.86 -7.12 -3.58
C MET A 244 -13.09 -8.43 -2.82
N SER A 245 -13.85 -8.40 -1.71
CA SER A 245 -14.21 -9.60 -0.97
C SER A 245 -15.54 -10.20 -1.40
N VAL A 246 -15.72 -11.49 -1.12
CA VAL A 246 -17.01 -12.18 -1.21
C VAL A 246 -17.26 -12.84 0.14
N GLY A 247 -18.44 -12.60 0.72
CA GLY A 247 -18.76 -13.05 2.08
C GLY A 247 -17.85 -12.45 3.17
N GLY A 248 -17.13 -11.36 2.89
CA GLY A 248 -16.12 -10.75 3.76
C GLY A 248 -14.71 -11.33 3.63
N TYR A 249 -14.51 -12.40 2.85
CA TYR A 249 -13.21 -13.00 2.59
C TYR A 249 -12.59 -12.42 1.31
N LEU A 250 -11.32 -11.99 1.35
CA LEU A 250 -10.64 -11.52 0.15
C LEU A 250 -10.21 -12.71 -0.73
N GLY A 251 -10.88 -12.87 -1.87
CA GLY A 251 -10.56 -13.91 -2.85
C GLY A 251 -9.74 -13.35 -4.01
N GLY A 252 -8.44 -13.61 -4.05
CA GLY A 252 -7.60 -13.10 -5.13
C GLY A 252 -6.10 -13.20 -4.84
N PRO A 253 -5.26 -12.37 -5.49
CA PRO A 253 -3.82 -12.42 -5.31
C PRO A 253 -3.37 -12.10 -3.88
N GLY A 254 -2.21 -12.63 -3.49
CA GLY A 254 -1.54 -12.32 -2.23
C GLY A 254 -0.02 -12.47 -2.37
N MET A 255 0.74 -11.40 -2.19
CA MET A 255 2.13 -11.29 -2.67
C MET A 255 3.20 -11.59 -1.62
N ARG A 256 2.87 -11.54 -0.33
CA ARG A 256 3.84 -11.74 0.76
C ARG A 256 3.35 -12.78 1.75
N SER A 257 4.13 -13.85 1.86
CA SER A 257 4.01 -14.94 2.82
C SER A 257 5.39 -15.27 3.36
N TYR A 258 5.47 -15.87 4.54
CA TYR A 258 6.73 -16.26 5.17
C TYR A 258 6.64 -17.74 5.54
N ASP A 259 7.55 -18.57 5.00
CA ASP A 259 8.24 -19.73 5.62
C ASP A 259 8.63 -20.80 4.57
N ARG A 260 9.87 -21.30 4.68
CA ARG A 260 10.50 -22.35 3.86
C ARG A 260 10.25 -23.75 4.44
N ASN A 261 9.91 -23.87 5.73
CA ASN A 261 9.98 -25.14 6.46
C ASN A 261 8.65 -25.67 7.04
N ARG A 262 7.52 -24.95 6.93
CA ARG A 262 6.26 -25.37 7.60
C ARG A 262 4.97 -25.30 6.78
N GLY A 263 5.05 -25.13 5.45
CA GLY A 263 3.83 -25.01 4.64
C GLY A 263 3.13 -23.67 4.89
N CYS A 264 2.92 -22.88 3.84
CA CYS A 264 2.13 -21.65 3.95
C CYS A 264 0.62 -22.00 3.99
N ASP A 265 0.20 -22.90 4.87
CA ASP A 265 -1.14 -23.49 4.89
C ASP A 265 -2.24 -22.43 5.10
N TYR A 266 -1.89 -21.30 5.72
CA TYR A 266 -2.80 -20.18 5.86
C TYR A 266 -3.03 -19.40 4.55
N LEU A 267 -2.09 -19.42 3.60
CA LEU A 267 -2.34 -18.92 2.23
C LEU A 267 -3.27 -19.85 1.45
N ASP A 268 -3.36 -21.11 1.85
CA ASP A 268 -4.28 -22.06 1.24
C ASP A 268 -5.68 -21.90 1.81
N ASN A 269 -5.83 -21.15 2.91
CA ASN A 269 -7.06 -21.02 3.65
C ASN A 269 -7.37 -19.55 3.98
N ASN A 270 -8.26 -18.92 3.20
CA ASN A 270 -8.60 -17.52 3.37
C ASN A 270 -9.30 -17.20 4.71
N ARG A 271 -9.65 -18.20 5.53
CA ARG A 271 -10.12 -18.00 6.91
C ARG A 271 -9.04 -17.44 7.83
N TYR A 272 -7.77 -17.55 7.47
CA TYR A 272 -6.65 -16.95 8.20
C TYR A 272 -6.27 -15.54 7.72
N ASP A 273 -7.16 -14.88 6.98
CA ASP A 273 -7.00 -13.46 6.66
C ASP A 273 -6.88 -12.63 7.95
N SER A 274 -5.68 -12.09 8.18
CA SER A 274 -5.37 -11.36 9.42
C SER A 274 -6.15 -10.05 9.55
N PHE A 275 -6.66 -9.49 8.46
CA PHE A 275 -7.47 -8.28 8.48
C PHE A 275 -8.96 -8.57 8.70
N LEU A 276 -9.38 -9.83 8.59
CA LEU A 276 -10.77 -10.25 8.71
C LEU A 276 -11.44 -9.82 10.03
N PRO A 277 -10.78 -9.88 11.21
CA PRO A 277 -11.37 -9.36 12.44
C PRO A 277 -11.70 -7.86 12.35
N THR A 278 -10.84 -7.06 11.75
CA THR A 278 -11.09 -5.63 11.53
C THR A 278 -12.24 -5.42 10.56
N VAL A 279 -12.31 -6.21 9.48
CA VAL A 279 -13.42 -6.18 8.52
C VAL A 279 -14.74 -6.54 9.20
N TRP A 280 -14.80 -7.62 9.97
CA TRP A 280 -16.02 -8.01 10.67
C TRP A 280 -16.44 -6.98 11.72
N LEU A 281 -15.50 -6.46 12.52
CA LEU A 281 -15.79 -5.41 13.50
C LEU A 281 -16.26 -4.09 12.86
N ALA A 282 -15.85 -3.82 11.63
CA ALA A 282 -16.23 -2.61 10.92
C ALA A 282 -17.49 -2.77 10.05
N LEU A 283 -17.67 -3.92 9.40
CA LEU A 283 -18.62 -4.18 8.31
C LEU A 283 -19.58 -5.35 8.55
N GLY A 284 -19.33 -6.20 9.56
CA GLY A 284 -20.25 -7.28 9.93
C GLY A 284 -20.26 -8.48 9.01
N VAL A 285 -19.39 -8.48 8.00
CA VAL A 285 -19.20 -9.59 7.07
C VAL A 285 -17.94 -10.37 7.40
N GLY A 286 -17.93 -11.65 7.00
CA GLY A 286 -16.77 -12.52 7.18
C GLY A 286 -16.44 -12.78 8.63
N GLU A 287 -17.43 -13.13 9.46
CA GLU A 287 -17.21 -13.42 10.89
C GLU A 287 -16.00 -14.35 11.06
N PRO A 288 -14.90 -13.87 11.68
CA PRO A 288 -13.78 -14.73 11.97
C PRO A 288 -14.29 -15.67 13.05
N ARG A 289 -14.46 -16.96 12.72
CA ARG A 289 -15.09 -17.91 13.64
C ARG A 289 -14.28 -17.98 14.94
N PHE A 290 -14.76 -17.29 15.98
CA PHE A 290 -14.13 -17.20 17.29
C PHE A 290 -14.39 -18.46 18.13
N ASP A 291 -15.39 -19.25 17.75
CA ASP A 291 -15.64 -20.56 18.34
C ASP A 291 -14.79 -21.63 17.63
N PHE A 292 -13.69 -22.00 18.29
CA PHE A 292 -12.80 -23.06 17.85
C PHE A 292 -13.51 -24.40 17.63
N ARG A 293 -14.61 -24.67 18.34
CA ARG A 293 -15.40 -25.90 18.16
C ARG A 293 -16.12 -25.96 16.82
N GLN A 294 -16.39 -24.80 16.21
CA GLN A 294 -17.01 -24.66 14.89
C GLN A 294 -16.02 -24.20 13.81
N SER A 295 -14.76 -24.08 14.18
CA SER A 295 -13.70 -23.58 13.30
C SER A 295 -13.20 -24.61 12.30
N GLY A 296 -13.67 -25.87 12.35
CA GLY A 296 -13.31 -26.89 11.35
C GLY A 296 -11.79 -27.09 11.22
N GLY A 297 -11.11 -27.23 12.37
CA GLY A 297 -9.67 -27.50 12.44
C GLY A 297 -8.74 -26.27 12.40
N LEU A 298 -9.25 -25.05 12.63
CA LEU A 298 -8.37 -23.88 12.80
C LEU A 298 -7.74 -23.88 14.19
N GLU A 299 -6.47 -23.51 14.27
CA GLU A 299 -5.74 -23.41 15.54
C GLU A 299 -5.78 -21.97 16.11
N PRO A 300 -5.79 -21.81 17.45
CA PRO A 300 -5.72 -20.51 18.13
C PRO A 300 -4.39 -19.81 17.89
N ALA A 301 -4.38 -18.47 17.84
CA ALA A 301 -3.16 -17.67 17.75
C ALA A 301 -2.07 -18.21 18.70
N GLY A 302 -0.84 -18.29 18.23
CA GLY A 302 0.28 -18.65 19.07
C GLY A 302 0.76 -17.57 20.02
N ASP A 303 1.92 -17.84 20.58
CA ASP A 303 2.71 -16.96 21.44
C ASP A 303 3.54 -15.93 20.66
N GLY A 304 3.69 -16.10 19.34
CA GLY A 304 4.51 -15.22 18.51
C GLY A 304 3.87 -13.85 18.23
N TYR A 305 4.51 -12.76 18.67
CA TYR A 305 4.17 -11.39 18.27
C TYR A 305 4.22 -11.21 16.77
N GLY A 306 3.08 -10.99 16.10
CA GLY A 306 3.01 -10.43 14.74
C GLY A 306 3.91 -11.13 13.70
N ASN A 307 4.56 -12.24 14.06
CA ASN A 307 5.72 -12.73 13.35
C ASN A 307 5.16 -13.57 12.22
N GLY A 308 5.69 -13.36 11.01
CA GLY A 308 5.20 -13.98 9.78
C GLY A 308 5.05 -15.50 9.80
N ARG A 309 5.48 -16.14 10.89
CA ARG A 309 5.72 -17.58 11.05
C ARG A 309 4.56 -18.32 11.71
N ASP A 310 3.54 -17.61 12.19
CA ASP A 310 2.39 -18.24 12.82
C ASP A 310 1.16 -18.30 11.87
N PRO A 311 0.74 -19.50 11.42
CA PRO A 311 -0.42 -19.70 10.54
C PRO A 311 -1.76 -19.68 11.29
N ARG A 312 -1.82 -19.23 12.54
CA ARG A 312 -3.00 -19.34 13.41
C ARG A 312 -3.85 -18.06 13.43
N LEU A 313 -5.07 -18.14 14.00
CA LEU A 313 -6.03 -17.02 13.99
C LEU A 313 -5.48 -15.78 14.73
N ASN A 314 -5.21 -14.69 14.01
CA ASN A 314 -4.73 -13.41 14.55
C ASN A 314 -5.85 -12.61 15.26
N GLN A 315 -6.40 -13.22 16.31
CA GLN A 315 -7.57 -12.73 17.04
C GLN A 315 -7.27 -11.54 17.93
N ASP A 316 -6.01 -11.21 18.20
CA ASP A 316 -5.60 -10.03 18.95
C ASP A 316 -5.58 -8.76 18.09
N GLU A 317 -5.62 -8.90 16.76
CA GLU A 317 -5.34 -7.81 15.83
C GLU A 317 -6.55 -6.88 15.56
N GLY A 318 -7.78 -7.34 15.78
CA GLY A 318 -8.99 -6.49 15.71
C GLY A 318 -9.11 -5.47 16.86
N MET A 319 -8.22 -5.55 17.86
CA MET A 319 -8.31 -4.79 19.10
C MET A 319 -8.20 -3.28 18.95
N PHE A 320 -7.45 -2.80 17.96
CA PHE A 320 -7.35 -1.36 17.71
C PHE A 320 -8.73 -0.76 17.40
N LEU A 321 -9.50 -1.45 16.55
CA LEU A 321 -10.83 -1.01 16.15
C LEU A 321 -11.88 -1.33 17.23
N ALA A 322 -11.74 -2.45 17.93
CA ALA A 322 -12.67 -2.85 18.99
C ALA A 322 -12.73 -1.86 20.16
N THR A 323 -11.61 -1.19 20.46
CA THR A 323 -11.44 -0.28 21.60
C THR A 323 -11.47 1.19 21.19
N THR A 324 -12.31 1.53 20.21
CA THR A 324 -12.57 2.92 19.80
C THR A 324 -14.04 3.11 19.46
N ARG A 325 -14.47 4.38 19.41
CA ARG A 325 -15.75 4.82 18.86
C ARG A 325 -15.68 5.16 17.37
N LEU A 326 -14.49 5.09 16.76
CA LEU A 326 -14.30 5.35 15.34
C LEU A 326 -15.11 4.35 14.51
N THR A 327 -15.98 4.88 13.65
CA THR A 327 -16.74 4.10 12.66
C THR A 327 -16.32 4.53 11.26
N PRO A 328 -16.29 3.61 10.28
CA PRO A 328 -16.05 3.97 8.89
C PRO A 328 -17.08 4.99 8.39
N HIS A 329 -16.73 5.75 7.35
CA HIS A 329 -17.66 6.66 6.71
C HIS A 329 -18.95 5.91 6.27
N PRO A 330 -20.17 6.47 6.49
CA PRO A 330 -21.43 5.78 6.16
C PRO A 330 -21.54 5.29 4.71
N ILE A 331 -20.86 5.94 3.77
CA ILE A 331 -20.81 5.49 2.37
C ILE A 331 -20.28 4.05 2.24
N VAL A 332 -19.39 3.61 3.13
CA VAL A 332 -18.78 2.27 3.08
C VAL A 332 -19.81 1.21 3.44
N HIS A 333 -20.72 1.51 4.37
CA HIS A 333 -21.84 0.63 4.67
C HIS A 333 -22.84 0.60 3.50
N ALA A 334 -23.18 1.76 2.93
CA ALA A 334 -24.02 1.81 1.73
C ALA A 334 -23.40 1.06 0.53
N LEU A 335 -22.08 1.09 0.42
CA LEU A 335 -21.32 0.36 -0.59
C LEU A 335 -21.45 -1.14 -0.39
N LEU A 336 -21.36 -1.61 0.86
CA LEU A 336 -21.53 -3.03 1.19
C LEU A 336 -22.92 -3.54 0.77
N ASP A 337 -23.98 -2.78 1.07
CA ASP A 337 -25.35 -3.10 0.66
C ASP A 337 -25.46 -3.22 -0.87
N ASP A 338 -24.89 -2.26 -1.60
CA ASP A 338 -24.93 -2.22 -3.05
C ASP A 338 -24.13 -3.34 -3.70
N VAL A 339 -22.98 -3.70 -3.12
CA VAL A 339 -22.15 -4.82 -3.59
C VAL A 339 -22.89 -6.14 -3.36
N ALA A 340 -23.47 -6.35 -2.18
CA ALA A 340 -24.21 -7.57 -1.84
C ALA A 340 -25.45 -7.78 -2.74
N ALA A 341 -26.05 -6.70 -3.23
CA ALA A 341 -27.22 -6.75 -4.10
C ALA A 341 -26.91 -7.01 -5.58
N ARG A 342 -25.63 -7.15 -5.97
CA ARG A 342 -25.25 -7.33 -7.37
C ARG A 342 -25.03 -8.79 -7.76
N PRO A 343 -25.46 -9.18 -8.99
CA PRO A 343 -25.16 -10.50 -9.51
C PRO A 343 -23.67 -10.65 -9.88
N GLU A 344 -23.02 -9.55 -10.26
CA GLU A 344 -21.58 -9.52 -10.51
C GLU A 344 -20.98 -8.12 -10.27
N LEU A 345 -19.69 -8.10 -9.96
CA LEU A 345 -18.88 -6.91 -9.79
C LEU A 345 -17.51 -7.13 -10.44
N VAL A 346 -17.13 -6.21 -11.32
CA VAL A 346 -15.77 -6.12 -11.86
C VAL A 346 -15.07 -4.95 -11.21
N TYR A 347 -13.88 -5.20 -10.69
CA TYR A 347 -12.99 -4.17 -10.17
C TYR A 347 -11.63 -4.31 -10.86
N THR A 348 -11.08 -3.21 -11.35
CA THR A 348 -9.70 -3.13 -11.82
C THR A 348 -8.97 -1.97 -11.16
N GLY A 349 -7.64 -2.04 -11.13
CA GLY A 349 -6.87 -0.89 -10.67
C GLY A 349 -5.37 -1.12 -10.71
N ARG A 350 -4.63 -0.03 -10.85
CA ARG A 350 -3.19 0.00 -10.67
C ARG A 350 -2.85 -0.21 -9.19
N ARG A 351 -1.74 -0.90 -8.94
CA ARG A 351 -1.10 -0.99 -7.64
C ARG A 351 0.37 -0.63 -7.81
N ALA A 352 0.87 0.21 -6.92
CA ALA A 352 2.29 0.32 -6.67
C ALA A 352 2.60 -0.73 -5.60
N SER A 353 3.26 -1.83 -5.93
CA SER A 353 3.58 -2.84 -4.92
C SER A 353 4.95 -3.46 -5.15
N ALA A 354 5.74 -3.62 -4.10
CA ALA A 354 6.94 -4.45 -4.15
C ALA A 354 6.78 -5.75 -3.37
N GLY A 355 7.40 -6.80 -3.90
CA GLY A 355 7.76 -7.99 -3.17
C GLY A 355 8.73 -7.66 -2.04
N HIS A 356 8.60 -8.34 -0.92
CA HIS A 356 9.54 -8.23 0.20
C HIS A 356 10.80 -9.05 -0.10
N PRO A 357 12.01 -8.63 0.30
CA PRO A 357 12.53 -7.28 0.35
C PRO A 357 13.62 -7.09 -0.73
N PHE A 358 13.69 -5.95 -1.39
CA PHE A 358 14.98 -5.30 -1.70
C PHE A 358 16.20 -6.16 -2.10
N GLN A 359 16.09 -7.15 -3.00
CA GLN A 359 17.30 -7.86 -3.44
C GLN A 359 17.61 -7.76 -4.93
N ASN A 360 16.63 -7.78 -5.86
CA ASN A 360 17.03 -7.80 -7.28
C ASN A 360 16.19 -6.97 -8.27
N ALA A 361 15.28 -6.08 -7.84
CA ALA A 361 14.96 -4.98 -8.75
C ALA A 361 16.26 -4.17 -8.84
N HIS A 362 16.97 -4.31 -9.96
CA HIS A 362 18.19 -3.53 -10.19
C HIS A 362 17.84 -2.08 -9.86
N PRO A 363 18.71 -1.31 -9.16
CA PRO A 363 18.48 0.12 -8.90
C PRO A 363 18.14 0.99 -10.13
N ARG A 364 18.24 0.39 -11.31
CA ARG A 364 17.89 0.95 -12.61
C ARG A 364 16.40 0.86 -12.97
N ASN A 365 15.58 0.08 -12.25
CA ASN A 365 14.22 -0.20 -12.68
C ASN A 365 13.21 -0.26 -11.51
N PRO A 366 12.83 0.89 -10.92
CA PRO A 366 11.94 0.95 -9.75
C PRO A 366 10.45 0.67 -10.04
N ARG A 367 10.13 0.11 -11.21
CA ARG A 367 8.80 0.21 -11.82
C ARG A 367 7.89 -0.98 -11.56
N SER A 368 7.54 -1.39 -10.35
CA SER A 368 6.51 -2.45 -10.24
C SER A 368 5.12 -1.88 -10.49
N HIS A 369 4.79 -1.64 -11.77
CA HIS A 369 3.42 -1.35 -12.20
C HIS A 369 2.67 -2.67 -12.26
N GLN A 370 1.73 -2.84 -11.33
CA GLN A 370 0.87 -4.02 -11.29
C GLN A 370 -0.57 -3.60 -11.52
N ALA A 371 -1.34 -4.46 -12.18
CA ALA A 371 -2.77 -4.31 -12.32
C ALA A 371 -3.46 -5.43 -11.56
N VAL A 372 -4.39 -5.07 -10.67
CA VAL A 372 -5.31 -6.03 -10.08
C VAL A 372 -6.59 -6.09 -10.89
N VAL A 373 -7.14 -7.29 -11.04
CA VAL A 373 -8.44 -7.52 -11.65
C VAL A 373 -9.22 -8.46 -10.74
N TYR A 374 -10.45 -8.08 -10.39
CA TYR A 374 -11.37 -8.88 -9.61
C TYR A 374 -12.68 -9.03 -10.38
N TYR A 375 -13.18 -10.26 -10.40
CA TYR A 375 -14.52 -10.61 -10.84
C TYR A 375 -15.19 -11.35 -9.69
N ASN A 376 -16.20 -10.71 -9.11
CA ASN A 376 -16.88 -11.20 -7.93
C ASN A 376 -18.35 -11.42 -8.26
N THR A 377 -18.88 -12.54 -7.78
CA THR A 377 -20.31 -12.78 -7.62
C THR A 377 -20.59 -12.94 -6.11
N PRO A 378 -21.84 -13.05 -5.66
CA PRO A 378 -22.13 -13.34 -4.25
C PRO A 378 -21.50 -14.63 -3.70
N HIS A 379 -21.12 -15.59 -4.56
CA HIS A 379 -20.67 -16.92 -4.14
C HIS A 379 -19.23 -17.29 -4.55
N VAL A 380 -18.65 -16.60 -5.53
CA VAL A 380 -17.28 -16.87 -6.01
C VAL A 380 -16.54 -15.58 -6.36
N SER A 381 -15.24 -15.58 -6.05
CA SER A 381 -14.29 -14.51 -6.34
C SER A 381 -13.18 -15.05 -7.25
N LEU A 382 -12.94 -14.40 -8.38
CA LEU A 382 -11.77 -14.60 -9.24
C LEU A 382 -10.96 -13.31 -9.26
N GLY A 383 -9.87 -13.29 -8.50
CA GLY A 383 -8.95 -12.17 -8.43
C GLY A 383 -7.59 -12.53 -9.00
N SER A 384 -6.97 -11.62 -9.75
CA SER A 384 -5.59 -11.73 -10.24
C SER A 384 -4.78 -10.44 -10.12
N LEU A 385 -3.46 -10.61 -10.20
CA LEU A 385 -2.46 -9.59 -10.33
C LEU A 385 -1.67 -9.85 -11.62
N GLN A 386 -1.69 -8.89 -12.53
CA GLN A 386 -0.88 -8.89 -13.75
C GLN A 386 0.31 -7.93 -13.59
N TYR A 387 1.50 -8.41 -13.93
CA TYR A 387 2.66 -7.55 -14.14
C TYR A 387 2.63 -6.93 -15.52
N LEU A 388 3.01 -5.67 -15.62
CA LEU A 388 3.09 -4.99 -16.90
C LEU A 388 4.47 -5.21 -17.54
N PRO A 389 4.58 -5.30 -18.88
CA PRO A 389 5.83 -5.63 -19.56
C PRO A 389 7.00 -4.67 -19.26
N GLU A 390 6.70 -3.41 -18.96
CA GLU A 390 7.68 -2.38 -18.60
C GLU A 390 8.04 -2.37 -17.12
N ALA A 391 7.38 -3.22 -16.32
CA ALA A 391 7.57 -3.26 -14.90
C ALA A 391 8.90 -3.93 -14.56
N GLY A 392 9.64 -3.35 -13.60
CA GLY A 392 10.80 -4.01 -13.03
C GLY A 392 10.38 -5.37 -12.44
N LYS A 393 11.05 -6.46 -12.84
CA LYS A 393 10.70 -7.81 -12.40
C LYS A 393 10.85 -7.94 -10.89
N MET A 394 9.85 -8.53 -10.24
CA MET A 394 9.88 -8.76 -8.80
C MET A 394 10.74 -9.99 -8.50
N SER A 395 11.80 -9.85 -7.69
CA SER A 395 12.44 -11.01 -7.08
C SER A 395 11.53 -11.55 -6.00
N VAL A 396 10.97 -12.73 -6.21
CA VAL A 396 10.29 -13.48 -5.15
C VAL A 396 11.37 -13.87 -4.14
N SER A 397 11.27 -13.39 -2.89
CA SER A 397 12.22 -13.79 -1.87
C SER A 397 12.11 -15.28 -1.61
N TYR A 398 13.21 -15.90 -1.17
CA TYR A 398 13.24 -17.31 -0.77
C TYR A 398 12.24 -17.64 0.37
N ASN A 399 11.67 -16.64 1.04
CA ASN A 399 10.68 -16.79 2.10
C ASN A 399 9.23 -16.63 1.64
N SER A 400 8.98 -16.14 0.41
CA SER A 400 7.63 -15.78 -0.06
C SER A 400 7.14 -16.69 -1.18
N ARG A 401 5.91 -17.20 -1.03
CA ARG A 401 5.17 -17.90 -2.08
C ARG A 401 3.98 -17.04 -2.52
N PRO A 402 4.14 -16.16 -3.53
CA PRO A 402 3.07 -15.30 -4.00
C PRO A 402 1.95 -16.11 -4.67
N ARG A 403 0.72 -15.64 -4.48
CA ARG A 403 -0.48 -16.07 -5.23
C ARG A 403 -0.77 -14.98 -6.26
N PHE A 404 -0.52 -15.22 -7.54
CA PHE A 404 -0.78 -14.23 -8.60
C PHE A 404 -2.25 -14.18 -8.99
N PHE A 405 -3.00 -15.25 -8.74
CA PHE A 405 -4.45 -15.23 -8.78
C PHE A 405 -5.01 -16.26 -7.81
N SER A 406 -6.32 -16.21 -7.61
CA SER A 406 -7.06 -17.19 -6.83
C SER A 406 -8.52 -17.21 -7.26
N VAL A 407 -9.10 -18.42 -7.31
CA VAL A 407 -10.55 -18.63 -7.24
C VAL A 407 -10.89 -19.01 -5.81
N MET A 408 -11.79 -18.26 -5.17
CA MET A 408 -12.25 -18.49 -3.80
C MET A 408 -13.76 -18.61 -3.77
N PHE A 409 -14.27 -19.58 -3.01
CA PHE A 409 -15.70 -19.82 -2.85
C PHE A 409 -16.16 -19.37 -1.46
N ALA A 410 -17.20 -18.52 -1.41
CA ALA A 410 -17.63 -17.89 -0.16
C ALA A 410 -18.17 -18.88 0.88
N GLU A 411 -18.80 -19.97 0.43
CA GLU A 411 -19.37 -21.00 1.32
C GLU A 411 -18.29 -21.79 2.06
N LYS A 412 -17.13 -22.02 1.41
CA LYS A 412 -15.95 -22.68 1.99
C LYS A 412 -14.70 -21.91 1.59
N PRO A 413 -14.39 -20.79 2.26
CA PRO A 413 -13.29 -19.89 1.88
C PRO A 413 -11.89 -20.52 2.03
N GLU A 414 -11.79 -21.68 2.71
CA GLU A 414 -10.61 -22.54 2.71
C GLU A 414 -10.39 -23.30 1.40
N GLN A 415 -11.44 -23.52 0.61
CA GLN A 415 -11.37 -24.21 -0.67
C GLN A 415 -11.01 -23.21 -1.76
N VAL A 416 -9.80 -23.37 -2.31
CA VAL A 416 -9.18 -22.41 -3.21
C VAL A 416 -8.56 -23.13 -4.40
N LEU A 417 -8.72 -22.54 -5.59
CA LEU A 417 -8.07 -22.98 -6.81
C LEU A 417 -7.11 -21.90 -7.32
N ARG A 418 -5.90 -22.30 -7.74
CA ARG A 418 -4.88 -21.39 -8.29
C ARG A 418 -3.80 -22.16 -9.04
N THR A 419 -2.87 -21.46 -9.70
CA THR A 419 -1.57 -22.04 -10.06
C THR A 419 -0.50 -21.69 -9.02
N ARG A 420 0.50 -22.54 -8.90
CA ARG A 420 1.70 -22.35 -8.08
C ARG A 420 2.93 -22.37 -8.98
N LEU A 421 4.01 -21.76 -8.50
CA LEU A 421 5.33 -21.97 -9.10
C LEU A 421 5.75 -23.42 -8.87
N SER A 422 6.40 -24.03 -9.86
CA SER A 422 6.93 -25.40 -9.73
C SER A 422 8.06 -25.45 -8.70
N ASP A 423 8.35 -26.63 -8.15
CA ASP A 423 9.51 -26.78 -7.26
C ASP A 423 10.82 -26.47 -7.98
N ALA A 424 10.91 -26.75 -9.28
CA ALA A 424 12.05 -26.38 -10.11
C ALA A 424 12.21 -24.85 -10.20
N ASP A 425 11.11 -24.11 -10.42
CA ASP A 425 11.11 -22.65 -10.35
C ASP A 425 11.59 -22.18 -8.97
N LEU A 426 11.03 -22.72 -7.89
CA LEU A 426 11.41 -22.34 -6.52
C LEU A 426 12.90 -22.62 -6.22
N GLN A 427 13.48 -23.70 -6.76
CA GLN A 427 14.87 -24.09 -6.57
C GLN A 427 15.86 -23.27 -7.41
N ALA A 428 15.45 -22.81 -8.59
CA ALA A 428 16.32 -22.06 -9.51
C ALA A 428 16.83 -20.73 -8.89
N GLY A 429 16.16 -20.20 -7.87
CA GLY A 429 16.60 -19.06 -7.06
C GLY A 429 16.20 -17.68 -7.63
N ALA A 430 16.31 -16.64 -6.79
CA ALA A 430 15.76 -15.29 -7.00
C ALA A 430 16.18 -14.52 -8.28
N ARG A 431 17.07 -15.08 -9.11
CA ARG A 431 17.73 -14.42 -10.27
C ARG A 431 17.64 -15.19 -11.60
N SER A 432 17.01 -16.37 -11.64
CA SER A 432 17.03 -17.28 -12.80
C SER A 432 15.65 -17.50 -13.45
N TYR A 433 14.62 -16.79 -13.00
CA TYR A 433 13.25 -17.00 -13.46
C TYR A 433 12.99 -16.47 -14.89
N ASP A 434 12.75 -17.38 -15.82
CA ASP A 434 11.92 -17.12 -17.00
C ASP A 434 10.43 -17.19 -16.55
N TYR A 435 9.97 -16.12 -15.90
CA TYR A 435 8.82 -16.11 -14.98
C TYR A 435 7.49 -16.68 -15.51
N THR A 436 7.08 -17.81 -14.93
CA THR A 436 5.68 -18.27 -14.81
C THR A 436 4.78 -17.25 -14.05
N ALA A 437 5.36 -16.47 -13.12
CA ALA A 437 4.65 -15.48 -12.31
C ALA A 437 4.01 -14.32 -13.11
N ASP A 438 4.65 -13.91 -14.20
CA ASP A 438 4.19 -12.82 -15.06
C ASP A 438 3.13 -13.30 -16.06
N ARG A 439 2.94 -14.61 -16.14
CA ARG A 439 2.08 -15.28 -17.12
C ARG A 439 0.67 -15.47 -16.58
N VAL A 440 0.05 -14.38 -16.14
CA VAL A 440 -1.35 -14.34 -15.68
C VAL A 440 -2.05 -13.17 -16.35
N VAL A 441 -3.19 -13.44 -16.99
CA VAL A 441 -4.04 -12.42 -17.61
C VAL A 441 -5.49 -12.74 -17.33
N GLN A 442 -6.24 -11.74 -16.89
CA GLN A 442 -7.67 -11.85 -16.63
C GLN A 442 -8.47 -10.83 -17.45
N HIS A 443 -9.64 -11.26 -17.91
CA HIS A 443 -10.71 -10.41 -18.40
C HIS A 443 -12.03 -10.90 -17.78
N ARG A 444 -12.56 -10.12 -16.84
CA ARG A 444 -13.80 -10.44 -16.12
C ARG A 444 -13.74 -11.85 -15.50
N ASP A 445 -14.71 -12.70 -15.84
CA ASP A 445 -14.87 -14.09 -15.41
C ASP A 445 -13.84 -15.06 -16.00
N TRP A 446 -13.09 -14.64 -17.02
CA TRP A 446 -12.13 -15.48 -17.74
C TRP A 446 -10.69 -15.14 -17.34
N LEU A 447 -9.88 -16.16 -17.03
CA LEU A 447 -8.47 -16.00 -16.70
C LEU A 447 -7.63 -17.09 -17.34
N ILE A 448 -6.42 -16.73 -17.80
CA ILE A 448 -5.37 -17.69 -18.15
C ILE A 448 -4.15 -17.47 -17.27
N ALA A 449 -3.56 -18.57 -16.80
CA ALA A 449 -2.34 -18.57 -16.01
C ALA A 449 -1.42 -19.75 -16.38
N ALA A 450 -0.11 -19.56 -16.27
CA ALA A 450 0.85 -20.67 -16.28
C ALA A 450 1.14 -21.18 -14.86
N GLY A 451 1.68 -22.39 -14.76
CA GLY A 451 2.23 -22.97 -13.52
C GLY A 451 1.61 -24.32 -13.19
N GLU A 452 1.78 -24.77 -11.95
CA GLU A 452 1.19 -26.03 -11.48
C GLU A 452 -0.17 -25.78 -10.85
N LEU A 453 -1.23 -26.44 -11.34
CA LEU A 453 -2.56 -26.35 -10.75
C LEU A 453 -2.56 -26.86 -9.30
N SER A 454 -3.21 -26.11 -8.41
CA SER A 454 -3.43 -26.52 -7.04
C SER A 454 -4.87 -26.24 -6.60
N ALA A 455 -5.52 -27.32 -6.16
CA ALA A 455 -6.81 -27.29 -5.47
C ALA A 455 -6.57 -27.58 -3.98
N SER A 456 -6.94 -26.64 -3.11
CA SER A 456 -6.63 -26.71 -1.67
C SER A 456 -7.81 -27.23 -0.84
N HIS A 457 -7.52 -27.80 0.34
CA HIS A 457 -8.52 -28.19 1.35
C HIS A 457 -9.67 -29.08 0.85
N GLY A 458 -9.30 -30.14 0.12
CA GLY A 458 -10.26 -31.15 -0.35
C GLY A 458 -11.20 -30.64 -1.46
N LEU A 459 -10.85 -29.53 -2.13
CA LEU A 459 -11.53 -29.08 -3.33
C LEU A 459 -11.33 -30.10 -4.46
N THR A 460 -12.42 -30.71 -4.92
CA THR A 460 -12.41 -31.71 -5.99
C THR A 460 -13.17 -31.22 -7.22
N SER A 461 -12.73 -31.66 -8.39
CA SER A 461 -13.43 -31.42 -9.65
C SER A 461 -14.26 -32.63 -10.07
N ARG A 462 -15.23 -32.37 -10.96
CA ARG A 462 -15.91 -33.39 -11.77
C ARG A 462 -15.70 -33.04 -13.24
N ARG A 463 -15.25 -34.02 -14.03
CA ARG A 463 -15.10 -33.83 -15.47
C ARG A 463 -16.45 -33.76 -16.17
N GLN A 464 -16.63 -32.76 -17.03
CA GLN A 464 -17.81 -32.61 -17.89
C GLN A 464 -17.38 -32.09 -19.25
N GLY A 465 -17.41 -32.97 -20.25
CA GLY A 465 -16.78 -32.71 -21.54
C GLY A 465 -15.26 -32.52 -21.37
N GLN A 466 -14.75 -31.38 -21.85
CA GLN A 466 -13.34 -31.02 -21.77
C GLN A 466 -12.99 -30.10 -20.57
N TRP A 467 -13.95 -29.90 -19.66
CA TRP A 467 -13.78 -29.05 -18.49
C TRP A 467 -13.73 -29.88 -17.22
N ASP A 468 -12.84 -29.47 -16.32
CA ASP A 468 -12.87 -29.86 -14.91
C ASP A 468 -13.72 -28.84 -14.16
N LEU A 469 -14.86 -29.28 -13.63
CA LEU A 469 -15.81 -28.41 -12.94
C LEU A 469 -15.69 -28.53 -11.44
N TYR A 470 -15.50 -27.38 -10.81
CA TYR A 470 -15.53 -27.21 -9.37
C TYR A 470 -16.82 -26.52 -8.96
N ARG A 471 -17.50 -27.08 -7.96
CA ARG A 471 -18.69 -26.49 -7.35
C ARG A 471 -18.57 -26.53 -5.85
N VAL A 472 -18.68 -25.37 -5.23
CA VAL A 472 -18.75 -25.22 -3.78
C VAL A 472 -19.99 -24.40 -3.50
N GLY A 473 -21.01 -25.06 -2.94
CA GLY A 473 -22.29 -24.40 -2.74
C GLY A 473 -22.96 -23.97 -4.03
N ARG A 474 -23.17 -22.65 -4.13
CA ARG A 474 -23.67 -21.96 -5.34
C ARG A 474 -22.56 -21.43 -6.24
N GLY A 475 -21.31 -21.38 -5.79
CA GLY A 475 -20.18 -20.92 -6.60
C GLY A 475 -19.69 -22.00 -7.57
N LEU A 476 -19.33 -21.58 -8.78
CA LEU A 476 -18.92 -22.42 -9.90
C LEU A 476 -17.57 -21.97 -10.47
N CYS A 477 -16.72 -22.93 -10.83
CA CYS A 477 -15.52 -22.69 -11.60
C CYS A 477 -15.32 -23.82 -12.61
N ALA A 478 -15.14 -23.47 -13.88
CA ALA A 478 -14.66 -24.37 -14.92
C ALA A 478 -13.16 -24.15 -15.12
N HIS A 479 -12.41 -25.23 -15.19
CA HIS A 479 -10.97 -25.23 -15.43
C HIS A 479 -10.64 -26.12 -16.63
N ARG A 480 -9.65 -25.69 -17.40
CA ARG A 480 -9.06 -26.50 -18.45
C ARG A 480 -7.56 -26.29 -18.53
N GLU A 481 -6.83 -27.38 -18.63
CA GLU A 481 -5.42 -27.38 -18.98
C GLU A 481 -5.24 -27.37 -20.51
N LEU A 482 -4.29 -26.56 -20.98
CA LEU A 482 -3.87 -26.41 -22.36
C LEU A 482 -2.39 -26.81 -22.50
N PRO A 483 -1.93 -27.16 -23.72
CA PRO A 483 -0.54 -27.60 -23.94
C PRO A 483 0.48 -26.61 -23.38
N GLY A 484 1.52 -27.12 -22.70
CA GLY A 484 2.62 -26.31 -22.16
C GLY A 484 2.39 -25.76 -20.75
N GLY A 485 1.51 -26.38 -19.95
CA GLY A 485 1.27 -25.98 -18.55
C GLY A 485 0.46 -24.68 -18.40
N TRP A 486 -0.42 -24.42 -19.37
CA TRP A 486 -1.34 -23.28 -19.35
C TRP A 486 -2.69 -23.71 -18.82
N HIS A 487 -3.30 -22.88 -17.99
CA HIS A 487 -4.57 -23.15 -17.34
C HIS A 487 -5.56 -22.02 -17.60
N VAL A 488 -6.74 -22.36 -18.11
CA VAL A 488 -7.85 -21.43 -18.30
C VAL A 488 -8.91 -21.68 -17.24
N PHE A 489 -9.41 -20.59 -16.65
CA PHE A 489 -10.45 -20.60 -15.63
C PHE A 489 -11.62 -19.72 -16.07
N GLN A 490 -12.84 -20.20 -15.82
CA GLN A 490 -14.06 -19.41 -15.94
C GLN A 490 -14.93 -19.57 -14.70
N VAL A 491 -15.36 -18.47 -14.08
CA VAL A 491 -16.15 -18.53 -12.83
C VAL A 491 -17.53 -17.90 -12.99
N SER A 492 -18.50 -18.41 -12.24
CA SER A 492 -19.83 -17.82 -12.06
C SER A 492 -20.53 -18.47 -10.86
N ASP A 493 -21.83 -18.27 -10.73
CA ASP A 493 -22.64 -18.93 -9.70
C ASP A 493 -24.01 -19.39 -10.23
N LEU A 494 -24.76 -20.03 -9.33
CA LEU A 494 -26.14 -20.47 -9.54
C LEU A 494 -27.19 -19.36 -9.32
N ASP A 495 -26.79 -18.12 -9.05
CA ASP A 495 -27.69 -16.97 -9.10
C ASP A 495 -27.79 -16.45 -10.55
N ARG A 496 -26.70 -16.56 -11.31
CA ARG A 496 -26.63 -16.21 -12.73
C ARG A 496 -27.04 -17.35 -13.66
N PHE A 497 -26.77 -18.59 -13.29
CA PHE A 497 -27.14 -19.77 -14.06
C PHE A 497 -28.19 -20.59 -13.34
N ARG A 498 -29.21 -21.04 -14.07
CA ARG A 498 -30.29 -21.88 -13.52
C ARG A 498 -29.74 -23.15 -12.85
N ASP A 499 -28.74 -23.76 -13.48
CA ASP A 499 -28.11 -24.99 -13.03
C ASP A 499 -26.71 -25.14 -13.62
N LEU A 500 -26.00 -26.20 -13.21
CA LEU A 500 -24.66 -26.52 -13.70
C LEU A 500 -24.65 -26.79 -15.21
N GLN A 501 -25.71 -27.37 -15.76
CA GLN A 501 -25.77 -27.70 -17.18
C GLN A 501 -25.84 -26.43 -18.04
N ALA A 502 -26.63 -25.44 -17.62
CA ALA A 502 -26.72 -24.13 -18.25
C ALA A 502 -25.37 -23.41 -18.24
N PHE A 503 -24.63 -23.48 -17.12
CA PHE A 503 -23.27 -22.93 -17.03
C PHE A 503 -22.34 -23.60 -18.03
N VAL A 504 -22.31 -24.92 -18.08
CA VAL A 504 -21.44 -25.68 -18.99
C VAL A 504 -21.78 -25.44 -20.45
N SER A 505 -23.06 -25.34 -20.78
CA SER A 505 -23.53 -25.02 -22.13
C SER A 505 -23.14 -23.61 -22.59
N ALA A 506 -22.82 -22.69 -21.67
CA ALA A 506 -22.32 -21.36 -22.01
C ALA A 506 -20.80 -21.29 -22.19
N LEU A 507 -20.05 -22.31 -21.74
CA LEU A 507 -18.59 -22.35 -21.88
C LEU A 507 -18.18 -22.53 -23.34
N ARG A 508 -17.09 -21.87 -23.74
CA ARG A 508 -16.45 -22.10 -25.04
C ARG A 508 -15.04 -22.62 -24.83
N GLU A 509 -14.75 -23.72 -25.50
CA GLU A 509 -13.45 -24.39 -25.46
C GLU A 509 -12.31 -23.43 -25.86
N PRO A 510 -11.35 -23.16 -24.97
CA PRO A 510 -10.16 -22.41 -25.30
C PRO A 510 -9.13 -23.30 -26.02
N GLU A 511 -8.32 -22.68 -26.87
CA GLU A 511 -7.25 -23.36 -27.62
C GLU A 511 -6.00 -22.49 -27.72
N ILE A 512 -4.84 -23.12 -27.98
CA ILE A 512 -3.60 -22.42 -28.30
C ILE A 512 -3.34 -22.58 -29.80
N ARG A 513 -3.13 -21.45 -30.48
CA ARG A 513 -2.82 -21.41 -31.91
C ARG A 513 -1.84 -20.28 -32.20
N ASP A 514 -0.78 -20.58 -32.94
CA ASP A 514 0.23 -19.61 -33.39
C ASP A 514 0.82 -18.76 -32.24
N GLY A 515 1.10 -19.39 -31.09
CA GLY A 515 1.62 -18.70 -29.90
C GLY A 515 0.60 -17.83 -29.14
N HIS A 516 -0.69 -17.94 -29.48
CA HIS A 516 -1.77 -17.21 -28.84
C HIS A 516 -2.76 -18.17 -28.18
N ALA A 517 -3.26 -17.82 -27.00
CA ALA A 517 -4.45 -18.47 -26.44
C ALA A 517 -5.71 -17.76 -26.96
N LEU A 518 -6.66 -18.53 -27.43
CA LEU A 518 -7.96 -18.10 -27.94
C LEU A 518 -9.05 -18.64 -27.00
N GLY A 519 -10.05 -17.83 -26.69
CA GLY A 519 -11.17 -18.24 -25.85
C GLY A 519 -12.33 -17.26 -25.90
N ALA A 520 -13.34 -17.48 -25.05
CA ALA A 520 -14.40 -16.52 -24.87
C ALA A 520 -14.86 -16.44 -23.41
N SER A 521 -15.25 -15.24 -22.96
CA SER A 521 -15.92 -15.06 -21.67
C SER A 521 -17.34 -15.65 -21.68
N LEU A 522 -17.96 -15.78 -20.51
CA LEU A 522 -19.37 -16.18 -20.39
C LEU A 522 -20.33 -15.19 -21.05
N ASN A 523 -19.90 -13.95 -21.27
CA ASN A 523 -20.65 -12.94 -22.01
C ASN A 523 -20.34 -12.96 -23.53
N SER A 524 -19.65 -13.99 -24.02
CA SER A 524 -19.24 -14.16 -25.42
C SER A 524 -18.24 -13.12 -25.94
N ASP A 525 -17.49 -12.44 -25.07
CA ASP A 525 -16.35 -11.63 -25.52
C ASP A 525 -15.29 -12.56 -26.12
N ARG A 526 -14.85 -12.30 -27.35
CA ARG A 526 -13.75 -13.05 -27.98
C ARG A 526 -12.43 -12.59 -27.39
N ILE A 527 -11.70 -13.51 -26.78
CA ILE A 527 -10.44 -13.25 -26.09
C ILE A 527 -9.30 -13.85 -26.89
N ARG A 528 -8.25 -13.04 -27.12
CA ARG A 528 -6.97 -13.50 -27.66
C ARG A 528 -5.84 -12.98 -26.79
N VAL A 529 -4.98 -13.87 -26.29
CA VAL A 529 -3.83 -13.54 -25.46
C VAL A 529 -2.55 -13.94 -26.17
N ASN A 530 -1.60 -13.03 -26.32
CA ASN A 530 -0.26 -13.35 -26.77
C ASN A 530 0.51 -14.00 -25.62
N LEU A 531 0.93 -15.26 -25.78
CA LEU A 531 1.55 -16.03 -24.68
C LEU A 531 3.00 -15.63 -24.38
N GLN A 532 3.61 -14.77 -25.20
CA GLN A 532 4.94 -14.22 -24.97
C GLN A 532 4.89 -12.88 -24.24
N THR A 533 3.98 -11.98 -24.62
CA THR A 533 3.92 -10.61 -24.09
C THR A 533 2.84 -10.41 -23.04
N MET A 534 1.92 -11.37 -22.89
CA MET A 534 0.70 -11.25 -22.08
C MET A 534 -0.24 -10.12 -22.52
N ALA A 535 -0.05 -9.58 -23.74
CA ALA A 535 -0.99 -8.65 -24.34
C ALA A 535 -2.31 -9.36 -24.63
N ILE A 536 -3.44 -8.69 -24.33
CA ILE A 536 -4.78 -9.24 -24.50
C ILE A 536 -5.58 -8.38 -25.47
N GLN A 537 -6.26 -9.05 -26.39
CA GLN A 537 -7.25 -8.46 -27.29
C GLN A 537 -8.65 -8.95 -26.92
N ILE A 538 -9.58 -8.01 -26.85
CA ILE A 538 -11.00 -8.27 -26.60
C ILE A 538 -11.77 -7.85 -27.84
N ASN A 539 -12.52 -8.79 -28.42
CA ASN A 539 -13.31 -8.58 -29.64
C ASN A 539 -12.50 -8.03 -30.83
N GLY A 540 -11.19 -8.30 -30.88
CA GLY A 540 -10.27 -7.85 -31.93
C GLY A 540 -9.57 -6.52 -31.62
N VAL A 541 -9.85 -5.90 -30.46
CA VAL A 541 -9.23 -4.65 -30.02
C VAL A 541 -8.23 -4.95 -28.91
N GLU A 542 -6.99 -4.48 -29.06
CA GLU A 542 -5.97 -4.60 -28.02
C GLU A 542 -6.36 -3.77 -26.79
N ARG A 543 -6.30 -4.39 -25.61
CA ARG A 543 -6.61 -3.72 -24.35
C ARG A 543 -5.41 -2.88 -23.93
N PRO A 544 -5.59 -1.56 -23.72
CA PRO A 544 -4.50 -0.75 -23.18
C PRO A 544 -4.10 -1.22 -21.77
N PRO A 545 -2.85 -1.02 -21.36
CA PRO A 545 -2.41 -1.29 -20.00
C PRO A 545 -3.31 -0.60 -18.96
N LEU A 546 -3.64 -1.31 -17.87
CA LEU A 546 -4.46 -0.79 -16.76
C LEU A 546 -3.62 0.11 -15.83
N THR A 547 -2.99 1.15 -16.39
CA THR A 547 -2.01 2.00 -15.68
C THR A 547 -2.58 3.35 -15.25
N ARG A 548 -3.63 3.83 -15.91
CA ARG A 548 -4.20 5.16 -15.66
C ARG A 548 -4.99 5.23 -14.35
N MET A 549 -5.77 4.20 -14.06
CA MET A 549 -6.71 4.21 -12.95
C MET A 549 -6.12 3.53 -11.72
N LEU A 550 -6.11 4.21 -10.58
CA LEU A 550 -5.81 3.61 -9.28
C LEU A 550 -6.96 2.68 -8.84
N HIS A 551 -8.20 3.15 -9.04
CA HIS A 551 -9.43 2.39 -8.83
C HIS A 551 -10.33 2.58 -10.05
N ASP A 552 -10.82 1.48 -10.60
CA ASP A 552 -11.77 1.48 -11.71
C ASP A 552 -12.83 0.39 -11.50
N SER A 553 -13.99 0.83 -11.03
CA SER A 553 -15.20 0.05 -10.87
C SER A 553 -16.42 0.98 -10.91
N PRO A 554 -17.64 0.45 -11.08
CA PRO A 554 -18.84 1.27 -11.07
C PRO A 554 -19.08 2.03 -9.75
N PHE A 555 -18.47 1.58 -8.64
CA PHE A 555 -18.69 2.14 -7.31
C PHE A 555 -17.51 2.93 -6.76
N MET A 556 -16.30 2.70 -7.27
CA MET A 556 -15.08 3.37 -6.79
C MET A 556 -14.17 3.70 -7.97
N SER A 557 -13.84 4.97 -8.11
CA SER A 557 -13.04 5.50 -9.22
C SER A 557 -11.97 6.47 -8.74
N SER A 558 -10.75 6.34 -9.27
CA SER A 558 -9.64 7.29 -9.05
C SER A 558 -8.61 7.16 -10.17
N GLU A 559 -8.16 8.30 -10.70
CA GLU A 559 -6.96 8.35 -11.54
C GLU A 559 -5.71 8.28 -10.66
N PHE A 560 -4.72 7.51 -11.09
CA PHE A 560 -3.43 7.44 -10.40
C PHE A 560 -2.76 8.81 -10.35
N GLY A 561 -2.28 9.20 -9.17
CA GLY A 561 -1.67 10.50 -8.91
C GLY A 561 -2.66 11.63 -8.64
N SER A 562 -3.97 11.42 -8.79
CA SER A 562 -4.96 12.50 -8.65
C SER A 562 -5.14 13.02 -7.24
N GLY A 563 -4.81 12.21 -6.23
CA GLY A 563 -5.10 12.52 -4.83
C GLY A 563 -6.59 12.52 -4.49
N ARG A 564 -7.45 11.98 -5.38
CA ARG A 564 -8.92 12.00 -5.26
C ARG A 564 -9.51 10.62 -5.50
N ILE A 565 -10.24 10.09 -4.53
CA ILE A 565 -10.91 8.79 -4.64
C ILE A 565 -12.39 8.97 -4.40
N THR A 566 -13.21 8.62 -5.39
CA THR A 566 -14.66 8.81 -5.33
C THR A 566 -15.36 7.47 -5.16
N ILE A 567 -16.23 7.37 -4.14
CA ILE A 567 -17.15 6.25 -3.92
C ILE A 567 -18.56 6.69 -4.27
N ARG A 568 -19.26 5.88 -5.08
CA ARG A 568 -20.64 6.07 -5.51
C ARG A 568 -21.47 4.87 -5.09
N THR A 569 -22.63 5.13 -4.53
CA THR A 569 -23.63 4.13 -4.13
C THR A 569 -25.02 4.67 -4.49
N ARG A 570 -26.05 3.83 -4.39
CA ARG A 570 -27.46 4.24 -4.55
C ARG A 570 -27.89 5.25 -3.49
N GLN A 571 -27.20 5.29 -2.34
CA GLN A 571 -27.50 6.20 -1.24
C GLN A 571 -26.76 7.55 -1.36
N GLY A 572 -25.77 7.66 -2.25
CA GLY A 572 -25.08 8.91 -2.51
C GLY A 572 -23.66 8.75 -3.07
N GLN A 573 -22.90 9.83 -3.07
CA GLN A 573 -21.51 9.86 -3.50
C GLN A 573 -20.68 10.66 -2.50
N VAL A 574 -19.44 10.23 -2.29
CA VAL A 574 -18.43 11.02 -1.58
C VAL A 574 -17.10 10.95 -2.31
N THR A 575 -16.34 12.04 -2.26
CA THR A 575 -14.94 12.07 -2.71
C THR A 575 -14.05 12.30 -1.50
N PHE A 576 -13.14 11.35 -1.28
CA PHE A 576 -12.03 11.48 -0.33
C PHE A 576 -10.84 12.07 -1.06
N ASP A 577 -10.20 13.09 -0.50
CA ASP A 577 -9.04 13.71 -1.13
C ASP A 577 -8.00 14.21 -0.12
N ASN A 578 -6.81 14.49 -0.64
CA ASN A 578 -5.67 14.98 0.12
C ASN A 578 -5.61 16.52 0.21
N SER A 579 -6.66 17.26 -0.17
CA SER A 579 -6.60 18.73 -0.29
C SER A 579 -6.29 19.45 1.03
N ALA A 580 -6.67 18.86 2.16
CA ALA A 580 -6.39 19.35 3.50
C ALA A 580 -4.96 19.00 3.98
N LEU A 581 -4.32 18.00 3.37
CA LEU A 581 -2.97 17.54 3.73
C LEU A 581 -1.90 18.38 3.06
N LYS A 582 -1.93 19.70 3.26
CA LYS A 582 -0.87 20.58 2.78
C LYS A 582 0.41 20.27 3.54
N TYR A 583 1.43 19.82 2.83
CA TYR A 583 2.78 19.60 3.35
C TYR A 583 3.78 20.48 2.60
N GLU A 584 4.77 20.95 3.33
CA GLU A 584 5.87 21.73 2.81
C GLU A 584 6.78 20.85 1.95
N SER A 585 6.95 21.29 0.71
CA SER A 585 7.97 20.78 -0.20
C SER A 585 9.37 21.11 0.31
N ALA A 586 10.38 20.35 -0.13
CA ALA A 586 11.76 20.70 0.15
C ALA A 586 12.04 22.12 -0.36
N PRO A 587 12.54 23.04 0.48
CA PRO A 587 12.72 24.44 0.12
C PRO A 587 13.71 24.54 -1.04
N LEU A 588 13.29 25.23 -2.10
CA LEU A 588 14.16 25.44 -3.25
C LEU A 588 15.32 26.37 -2.87
N PRO A 589 16.53 26.14 -3.43
CA PRO A 589 17.63 27.11 -3.34
C PRO A 589 17.16 28.48 -3.83
N GLU A 590 17.54 29.55 -3.13
CA GLU A 590 17.17 30.92 -3.51
C GLU A 590 17.57 31.22 -4.96
N LEU A 591 16.66 31.86 -5.71
CA LEU A 591 16.91 32.26 -7.09
C LEU A 591 17.28 33.73 -7.11
N VAL A 592 18.55 34.00 -7.41
CA VAL A 592 19.05 35.38 -7.55
C VAL A 592 18.32 36.08 -8.71
N THR A 593 17.99 37.36 -8.52
CA THR A 593 17.40 38.21 -9.56
C THR A 593 18.22 38.16 -10.85
N GLY A 594 17.54 38.01 -11.99
CA GLY A 594 18.20 37.86 -13.29
C GLY A 594 18.67 36.43 -13.59
N HIS A 595 18.28 35.44 -12.79
CA HIS A 595 18.48 34.02 -13.09
C HIS A 595 17.14 33.28 -13.28
N ALA A 596 17.18 32.18 -14.02
CA ALA A 596 16.06 31.26 -14.19
C ALA A 596 16.46 29.82 -13.87
N ARG A 597 15.51 29.05 -13.32
CA ARG A 597 15.67 27.60 -13.17
C ARG A 597 15.24 26.92 -14.46
N TRP A 598 16.10 26.07 -15.00
CA TRP A 598 15.83 25.27 -16.17
C TRP A 598 15.90 23.79 -15.77
N GLY A 599 14.73 23.21 -15.52
CA GLY A 599 14.55 21.82 -15.12
C GLY A 599 13.42 21.60 -14.14
N ASN A 600 13.47 20.47 -13.43
CA ASN A 600 12.37 20.05 -12.56
C ASN A 600 12.70 20.38 -11.10
N SER A 601 11.87 21.24 -10.50
CA SER A 601 11.99 21.76 -9.14
C SER A 601 11.02 21.12 -8.14
N ARG A 602 10.30 20.07 -8.54
CA ARG A 602 9.36 19.37 -7.66
C ARG A 602 10.10 18.55 -6.59
N SER A 603 9.41 18.24 -5.49
CA SER A 603 10.00 17.51 -4.34
C SER A 603 9.04 16.48 -3.69
N ASP A 604 7.94 16.21 -4.38
CA ASP A 604 6.83 15.33 -3.97
C ASP A 604 6.89 13.94 -4.65
N GLY A 605 8.01 13.61 -5.29
CA GLY A 605 8.18 12.41 -6.11
C GLY A 605 8.49 11.13 -5.34
N GLU A 606 8.96 10.14 -6.08
CA GLU A 606 9.53 8.89 -5.59
C GLU A 606 11.05 9.00 -5.44
N THR A 607 11.71 8.02 -4.82
CA THR A 607 13.18 8.04 -4.68
C THR A 607 13.82 6.75 -5.18
N THR A 608 14.99 6.87 -5.80
CA THR A 608 15.82 5.71 -6.18
C THR A 608 17.25 5.88 -5.66
N THR A 609 17.93 4.78 -5.33
CA THR A 609 19.28 4.82 -4.73
C THR A 609 20.31 5.36 -5.71
N LEU A 610 21.34 6.01 -5.17
CA LEU A 610 22.43 6.60 -5.92
C LEU A 610 23.49 5.53 -6.30
N THR A 611 23.09 4.54 -7.08
CA THR A 611 23.91 3.39 -7.52
C THR A 611 23.94 3.23 -9.04
N HIS A 612 23.81 4.35 -9.76
CA HIS A 612 23.67 4.39 -11.21
C HIS A 612 24.41 5.59 -11.80
N VAL A 613 24.52 5.61 -13.13
CA VAL A 613 24.93 6.79 -13.90
C VAL A 613 23.75 7.21 -14.77
N ARG A 614 23.26 8.42 -14.56
CA ARG A 614 22.11 8.95 -15.30
C ARG A 614 22.45 10.28 -15.91
N ALA A 615 21.83 10.55 -17.05
CA ALA A 615 21.88 11.85 -17.70
C ALA A 615 20.47 12.29 -18.07
N MET A 616 20.14 13.52 -17.71
CA MET A 616 18.82 14.10 -17.89
C MET A 616 18.94 15.32 -18.79
N GLY A 617 18.28 15.23 -19.93
CA GLY A 617 18.57 15.95 -21.16
C GLY A 617 17.44 16.86 -21.59
N GLY A 618 17.79 18.05 -22.05
CA GLY A 618 16.88 19.05 -22.57
C GLY A 618 17.49 19.85 -23.71
N LEU A 619 16.67 20.62 -24.42
CA LEU A 619 17.16 21.52 -25.46
C LEU A 619 17.31 22.92 -24.88
N SER A 620 18.53 23.46 -24.87
CA SER A 620 18.76 24.83 -24.39
C SER A 620 17.89 25.84 -25.15
N PRO A 621 17.57 27.00 -24.54
CA PRO A 621 16.82 28.06 -25.21
C PRO A 621 17.37 28.35 -26.61
N ARG A 622 16.48 28.47 -27.61
CA ARG A 622 16.86 28.59 -29.03
C ARG A 622 17.23 30.01 -29.44
N ASP A 623 16.78 30.97 -28.66
CA ASP A 623 16.87 32.40 -28.92
C ASP A 623 18.21 33.01 -28.51
N ARG A 624 18.98 32.33 -27.63
CA ARG A 624 20.23 32.86 -27.08
C ARG A 624 21.10 31.81 -26.42
N ASP A 625 22.39 32.08 -26.39
CA ASP A 625 23.33 31.39 -25.51
C ASP A 625 22.98 31.69 -24.05
N CYS A 626 23.14 30.69 -23.20
CA CYS A 626 22.83 30.77 -21.78
C CYS A 626 24.09 30.63 -20.94
N LEU A 627 24.22 31.43 -19.89
CA LEU A 627 25.32 31.26 -18.93
C LEU A 627 24.86 30.37 -17.77
N LEU A 628 25.40 29.15 -17.68
CA LEU A 628 25.15 28.24 -16.58
C LEU A 628 25.88 28.68 -15.33
N LYS A 629 25.15 28.90 -14.22
CA LYS A 629 25.70 29.31 -12.92
C LYS A 629 25.78 28.18 -11.91
N SER A 630 24.78 27.30 -11.86
CA SER A 630 24.78 26.19 -10.90
C SER A 630 23.94 25.02 -11.38
N VAL A 631 24.20 23.86 -10.81
CA VAL A 631 23.35 22.67 -10.92
C VAL A 631 22.81 22.31 -9.55
N SER A 632 21.52 22.00 -9.48
CA SER A 632 20.85 21.57 -8.27
C SER A 632 20.26 20.18 -8.46
N ILE A 633 20.48 19.31 -7.47
CA ILE A 633 19.91 17.96 -7.41
C ILE A 633 19.26 17.74 -6.04
N LEU A 634 18.05 17.19 -6.02
CA LEU A 634 17.36 16.85 -4.78
C LEU A 634 17.81 15.47 -4.29
N ILE A 635 18.54 15.47 -3.17
CA ILE A 635 18.93 14.26 -2.43
C ILE A 635 18.10 14.22 -1.14
N PRO A 636 16.91 13.61 -1.14
CA PRO A 636 16.05 13.60 0.05
C PRO A 636 16.62 12.80 1.22
N GLN A 637 17.55 11.87 0.95
CA GLN A 637 18.18 11.02 1.97
C GLN A 637 19.65 10.84 1.67
N ASN A 638 20.47 10.94 2.72
CA ASN A 638 21.92 10.83 2.62
C ASN A 638 22.53 10.35 3.93
N ARG A 639 22.95 9.08 3.98
CA ARG A 639 23.66 8.43 5.08
C ARG A 639 25.16 8.42 4.80
N ASP A 640 25.74 9.62 4.65
CA ASP A 640 27.18 9.82 4.42
C ASP A 640 27.70 9.45 3.01
N ALA A 641 26.89 9.64 1.98
CA ALA A 641 27.25 9.46 0.58
C ALA A 641 27.29 10.78 -0.21
N SER A 642 27.88 10.74 -1.40
CA SER A 642 27.97 11.88 -2.33
C SER A 642 27.62 11.44 -3.75
N ALA A 643 26.90 12.30 -4.46
CA ALA A 643 26.76 12.22 -5.90
C ALA A 643 27.85 13.08 -6.56
N ARG A 644 28.46 12.60 -7.64
CA ARG A 644 29.25 13.47 -8.53
C ARG A 644 28.35 13.99 -9.64
N VAL A 645 28.29 15.30 -9.85
CA VAL A 645 27.38 15.93 -10.81
C VAL A 645 28.19 16.64 -11.90
N ALA A 646 27.74 16.52 -13.15
CA ALA A 646 28.34 17.18 -14.30
C ALA A 646 27.27 17.64 -15.29
N VAL A 647 27.67 18.51 -16.22
CA VAL A 647 26.83 18.96 -17.33
C VAL A 647 27.54 18.71 -18.64
N TYR A 648 26.84 18.12 -19.60
CA TYR A 648 27.31 17.85 -20.96
C TYR A 648 26.50 18.63 -21.99
N ALA A 649 27.07 18.93 -23.16
CA ALA A 649 26.37 19.50 -24.30
C ALA A 649 26.67 18.75 -25.60
N GLY A 650 25.66 18.59 -26.45
CA GLY A 650 25.68 17.77 -27.67
C GLY A 650 24.97 16.42 -27.50
N GLY A 651 25.22 15.50 -28.42
CA GLY A 651 24.46 14.26 -28.53
C GLY A 651 23.07 14.48 -29.15
N SER A 652 22.15 13.56 -28.86
CA SER A 652 20.78 13.57 -29.39
C SER A 652 19.78 13.26 -28.29
N LEU A 653 18.74 14.09 -28.13
CA LEU A 653 17.63 13.79 -27.20
C LEU A 653 16.78 12.59 -27.65
N GLU A 654 16.94 12.13 -28.89
CA GLU A 654 16.21 10.98 -29.45
C GLU A 654 17.02 9.68 -29.46
N LYS A 655 18.35 9.79 -29.54
CA LYS A 655 19.26 8.63 -29.66
C LYS A 655 20.24 8.48 -28.49
N GLY A 656 20.38 9.51 -27.66
CA GLY A 656 21.19 9.52 -26.44
C GLY A 656 22.39 10.47 -26.51
N PRO A 657 23.07 10.69 -25.38
CA PRO A 657 24.24 11.58 -25.30
C PRO A 657 25.45 11.08 -26.10
N HIS A 658 25.50 9.80 -26.48
CA HIS A 658 26.58 9.21 -27.28
C HIS A 658 26.39 9.39 -28.80
N ALA A 659 25.20 9.77 -29.26
CA ALA A 659 24.80 9.65 -30.66
C ALA A 659 25.15 10.88 -31.52
N ASP A 660 25.31 10.65 -32.83
CA ASP A 660 25.60 11.62 -33.91
C ASP A 660 26.90 12.41 -33.71
N SER A 661 26.97 13.24 -32.68
CA SER A 661 28.17 13.90 -32.17
C SER A 661 28.16 13.76 -30.64
N PRO A 662 29.00 12.88 -30.06
CA PRO A 662 28.94 12.59 -28.63
C PRO A 662 29.03 13.85 -27.78
N ALA A 663 28.17 13.93 -26.77
CA ALA A 663 28.09 15.07 -25.89
C ALA A 663 29.44 15.33 -25.21
N ARG A 664 29.87 16.59 -25.17
CA ARG A 664 31.12 17.01 -24.56
C ARG A 664 30.86 17.54 -23.16
N LEU A 665 31.76 17.24 -22.23
CA LEU A 665 31.68 17.73 -20.87
C LEU A 665 31.83 19.25 -20.89
N LEU A 666 30.78 19.97 -20.47
CA LEU A 666 30.85 21.42 -20.25
C LEU A 666 31.57 21.72 -18.93
N PHE A 667 31.13 21.05 -17.86
CA PHE A 667 31.72 21.25 -16.54
C PHE A 667 31.44 20.05 -15.61
N ASP A 668 32.44 19.69 -14.81
CA ASP A 668 32.32 18.76 -13.69
C ASP A 668 32.19 19.56 -12.40
N PHE A 669 30.99 19.56 -11.82
CA PHE A 669 30.69 20.31 -10.60
C PHE A 669 31.23 19.63 -9.33
N GLY A 670 31.76 18.41 -9.46
CA GLY A 670 32.32 17.67 -8.34
C GLY A 670 31.27 16.99 -7.47
N LEU A 671 31.61 16.77 -6.21
CA LEU A 671 30.83 15.97 -5.25
C LEU A 671 29.84 16.84 -4.49
N THR A 672 28.61 16.33 -4.32
CA THR A 672 27.69 16.86 -3.33
C THR A 672 28.22 16.63 -1.91
N PRO A 673 27.90 17.51 -0.94
CA PRO A 673 28.31 17.31 0.45
C PRO A 673 27.79 15.99 1.04
N LYS A 674 28.65 15.27 1.78
CA LYS A 674 28.27 14.04 2.46
C LYS A 674 27.27 14.29 3.58
N GLY A 675 26.32 13.37 3.75
CA GLY A 675 25.33 13.41 4.83
C GLY A 675 24.32 14.55 4.76
N LYS A 676 24.38 15.42 3.73
CA LYS A 676 23.42 16.50 3.53
C LYS A 676 22.22 16.02 2.71
N THR A 677 21.04 16.43 3.13
CA THR A 677 19.75 16.15 2.47
C THR A 677 19.12 17.44 1.93
N GLY A 678 18.12 17.29 1.05
CA GLY A 678 17.43 18.41 0.41
C GLY A 678 18.03 18.76 -0.95
N TRP A 679 17.79 19.98 -1.40
CA TRP A 679 18.36 20.50 -2.65
C TRP A 679 19.83 20.83 -2.47
N LEU A 680 20.71 20.04 -3.09
CA LEU A 680 22.14 20.26 -3.07
C LEU A 680 22.53 21.01 -4.34
N THR A 681 23.06 22.22 -4.17
CA THR A 681 23.43 23.11 -5.27
C THR A 681 24.94 23.21 -5.36
N LEU A 682 25.49 22.95 -6.54
CA LEU A 682 26.90 23.11 -6.86
C LEU A 682 27.04 24.26 -7.84
N THR A 683 27.87 25.25 -7.50
CA THR A 683 27.99 26.51 -8.23
C THR A 683 29.27 26.53 -9.05
N HIS A 684 29.19 27.02 -10.28
CA HIS A 684 30.34 27.33 -11.11
C HIS A 684 30.90 28.71 -10.72
N PRO A 685 32.22 28.89 -10.54
CA PRO A 685 32.82 30.15 -10.10
C PRO A 685 32.42 31.38 -10.94
N THR A 686 32.55 31.29 -12.27
CA THR A 686 32.28 32.40 -13.21
C THR A 686 31.05 32.18 -14.09
N GLY A 687 30.72 30.91 -14.35
CA GLY A 687 29.68 30.42 -15.23
C GLY A 687 30.29 29.78 -16.48
N VAL A 688 29.54 28.89 -17.15
CA VAL A 688 29.94 28.26 -18.42
C VAL A 688 28.88 28.50 -19.49
N SER A 689 29.29 28.86 -20.69
CA SER A 689 28.36 29.13 -21.80
C SER A 689 27.75 27.84 -22.31
N ILE A 690 26.43 27.85 -22.50
CA ILE A 690 25.64 26.83 -23.16
C ILE A 690 25.16 27.44 -24.49
N PRO A 691 25.56 26.88 -25.64
CA PRO A 691 25.09 27.39 -26.93
C PRO A 691 23.58 27.25 -27.09
N ALA A 692 22.97 28.18 -27.82
CA ALA A 692 21.54 28.17 -28.11
C ALA A 692 21.11 26.89 -28.83
N GLY A 693 19.90 26.39 -28.54
CA GLY A 693 19.29 25.25 -29.24
C GLY A 693 20.09 23.95 -29.23
N THR A 694 20.97 23.78 -28.25
CA THR A 694 21.87 22.63 -28.13
C THR A 694 21.33 21.64 -27.10
N PRO A 695 21.39 20.32 -27.36
CA PRO A 695 21.08 19.32 -26.34
C PRO A 695 22.03 19.45 -25.15
N VAL A 696 21.50 19.55 -23.94
CA VAL A 696 22.27 19.63 -22.69
C VAL A 696 21.83 18.52 -21.77
N TRP A 697 22.76 17.92 -21.04
CA TRP A 697 22.51 16.84 -20.10
C TRP A 697 23.04 17.17 -18.71
N ILE A 698 22.20 17.16 -17.67
CA ILE A 698 22.65 17.04 -16.27
C ILE A 698 22.95 15.56 -16.03
N ALA A 699 24.22 15.24 -15.78
CA ALA A 699 24.64 13.90 -15.45
C ALA A 699 24.99 13.78 -13.96
N TRP A 700 24.61 12.67 -13.33
CA TRP A 700 25.07 12.33 -11.98
C TRP A 700 25.46 10.86 -11.89
N LYS A 701 26.35 10.57 -10.95
CA LYS A 701 26.73 9.21 -10.60
C LYS A 701 26.97 9.04 -9.11
N GLY A 702 26.75 7.82 -8.65
CA GLY A 702 27.17 7.38 -7.33
C GLY A 702 27.15 5.87 -7.19
N SER A 703 27.74 5.41 -6.10
CA SER A 703 27.97 3.99 -5.81
C SER A 703 27.40 3.55 -4.46
N SER A 704 26.44 4.30 -3.91
CA SER A 704 25.95 4.07 -2.55
C SER A 704 24.44 3.94 -2.52
N ASP A 705 23.98 2.91 -1.81
CA ASP A 705 22.59 2.73 -1.38
C ASP A 705 22.23 3.63 -0.18
N GLY A 706 23.22 4.27 0.44
CA GLY A 706 23.07 5.19 1.56
C GLY A 706 22.50 6.56 1.17
N ALA A 707 22.43 6.90 -0.12
CA ALA A 707 21.74 8.10 -0.61
C ALA A 707 20.76 7.77 -1.73
N SER A 708 19.74 8.62 -1.88
CA SER A 708 18.75 8.51 -2.95
C SER A 708 18.54 9.84 -3.66
N VAL A 709 18.09 9.76 -4.91
CA VAL A 709 17.69 10.91 -5.73
C VAL A 709 16.19 10.86 -5.98
N MET A 710 15.54 12.02 -5.99
CA MET A 710 14.10 12.13 -6.22
C MET A 710 13.74 12.06 -7.71
N TYR A 711 12.69 11.32 -8.06
CA TYR A 711 12.15 11.22 -9.41
C TYR A 711 10.62 11.17 -9.48
N PHE A 712 10.04 11.28 -10.68
CA PHE A 712 8.60 11.22 -10.96
C PHE A 712 8.30 10.30 -12.13
N GLU A 713 7.11 9.70 -12.10
CA GLU A 713 6.60 8.79 -13.14
C GLU A 713 5.57 9.44 -14.08
N ASN A 714 5.19 10.70 -13.85
CA ASN A 714 4.11 11.35 -14.60
C ASN A 714 4.45 11.49 -16.10
N GLU A 715 3.40 11.42 -16.92
CA GLU A 715 3.49 11.71 -18.36
C GLU A 715 4.19 13.04 -18.63
N PRO A 716 4.96 13.12 -19.71
CA PRO A 716 5.73 14.29 -20.01
C PRO A 716 4.82 15.48 -20.33
N VAL A 717 4.75 16.45 -19.42
CA VAL A 717 4.46 17.82 -19.86
C VAL A 717 5.63 18.20 -20.74
N ARG A 718 5.36 18.60 -21.99
CA ARG A 718 6.37 19.08 -22.95
C ARG A 718 6.99 20.37 -22.42
N ASP A 719 7.93 20.25 -21.49
CA ASP A 719 8.82 21.30 -21.04
C ASP A 719 10.19 21.15 -21.73
N GLN A 720 10.96 22.24 -21.77
CA GLN A 720 12.22 22.33 -22.52
C GLN A 720 13.35 21.48 -21.92
N PHE A 721 13.14 20.82 -20.76
CA PHE A 721 14.19 20.11 -20.05
C PHE A 721 13.94 18.62 -19.80
N GLN A 722 12.79 18.04 -20.19
CA GLN A 722 12.49 16.60 -19.97
C GLN A 722 11.62 15.96 -21.09
N PRO A 723 12.01 15.98 -22.38
CA PRO A 723 11.24 15.31 -23.44
C PRO A 723 11.17 13.80 -23.20
N ASP A 724 10.25 13.12 -23.88
CA ASP A 724 9.92 11.69 -23.75
C ASP A 724 11.13 10.75 -23.87
N ARG A 725 12.22 11.23 -24.49
CA ARG A 725 13.47 10.50 -24.63
C ARG A 725 14.68 11.28 -24.12
N GLY A 726 14.53 12.37 -23.38
CA GLY A 726 15.68 13.11 -22.82
C GLY A 726 16.40 12.42 -21.66
N ARG A 727 16.29 11.11 -21.42
CA ARG A 727 16.64 10.52 -20.11
C ARG A 727 17.46 9.25 -20.27
N TRP A 728 18.76 9.31 -20.06
CA TRP A 728 19.68 8.23 -20.41
C TRP A 728 20.22 7.47 -19.18
N ASP A 729 20.14 6.14 -19.22
CA ASP A 729 20.80 5.21 -18.29
C ASP A 729 22.14 4.74 -18.84
N SER A 730 23.26 5.26 -18.36
CA SER A 730 24.56 4.90 -18.93
C SER A 730 25.05 3.54 -18.43
N GLN A 731 25.61 2.75 -19.34
CA GLN A 731 26.34 1.52 -19.05
C GLN A 731 27.85 1.66 -19.22
N ALA A 732 28.29 2.66 -19.98
CA ALA A 732 29.70 2.85 -20.30
C ALA A 732 30.51 3.63 -19.25
N ILE A 733 29.84 4.33 -18.33
CA ILE A 733 30.50 5.19 -17.34
C ILE A 733 30.50 4.51 -15.98
N SER A 734 31.63 4.55 -15.29
CA SER A 734 31.75 4.06 -13.91
C SER A 734 30.81 4.83 -12.99
N HIS A 735 30.04 4.10 -12.19
CA HIS A 735 29.16 4.67 -11.17
C HIS A 735 29.91 5.21 -9.94
N ARG A 736 31.22 4.94 -9.82
CA ARG A 736 32.00 5.44 -8.68
C ARG A 736 32.12 6.98 -8.71
N PRO A 737 31.79 7.67 -7.60
CA PRO A 737 31.79 9.13 -7.55
C PRO A 737 33.19 9.74 -7.51
N ASP A 738 34.21 8.99 -7.09
CA ASP A 738 35.62 9.42 -7.08
C ASP A 738 36.24 9.44 -8.49
N ALA A 739 35.77 8.57 -9.39
CA ALA A 739 36.19 8.59 -10.79
C ALA A 739 35.81 9.92 -11.46
N PRO A 740 36.66 10.51 -12.31
CA PRO A 740 36.30 11.69 -13.09
C PRO A 740 35.22 11.38 -14.12
N TRP A 741 34.56 12.42 -14.62
CA TRP A 741 33.70 12.33 -15.80
C TRP A 741 34.54 12.29 -17.08
N PRO A 742 34.20 11.46 -18.09
CA PRO A 742 34.92 11.46 -19.36
C PRO A 742 34.69 12.80 -20.09
N PRO A 743 35.73 13.37 -20.75
CA PRO A 743 35.62 14.68 -21.42
C PRO A 743 34.65 14.65 -22.61
N THR A 744 34.40 13.48 -23.16
CA THR A 744 33.41 13.22 -24.21
C THR A 744 32.63 11.97 -23.81
N TRP A 745 31.31 12.00 -23.97
CA TRP A 745 30.48 10.86 -23.66
C TRP A 745 30.94 9.64 -24.47
N PRO A 746 31.08 8.45 -23.86
CA PRO A 746 31.58 7.27 -24.57
C PRO A 746 30.72 6.94 -25.79
N ALA A 747 31.36 6.85 -26.97
CA ALA A 747 30.66 6.53 -28.22
C ALA A 747 30.03 5.13 -28.22
N ARG A 748 30.56 4.22 -27.40
CA ARG A 748 30.03 2.86 -27.18
C ARG A 748 29.33 2.80 -25.82
N ASP A 749 28.18 3.46 -25.71
CA ASP A 749 27.30 3.35 -24.55
C ASP A 749 26.04 2.58 -24.92
N THR A 750 25.93 1.34 -24.45
CA THR A 750 24.76 0.47 -24.64
C THR A 750 23.64 0.75 -23.66
N GLY A 751 23.66 1.94 -23.06
CA GLY A 751 22.57 2.50 -22.27
C GLY A 751 21.23 2.57 -23.00
N GLY A 752 20.21 2.98 -22.27
CA GLY A 752 18.86 3.10 -22.79
C GLY A 752 18.10 4.26 -22.16
N PHE A 753 16.97 4.60 -22.76
CA PHE A 753 16.11 5.64 -22.23
C PHE A 753 15.30 5.15 -21.02
N ASP A 754 15.26 5.99 -19.98
CA ASP A 754 14.42 5.80 -18.80
C ASP A 754 13.14 6.66 -18.89
N THR A 755 12.08 6.23 -18.23
CA THR A 755 10.82 6.97 -18.07
C THR A 755 10.83 7.86 -16.82
N ALA A 756 11.76 7.65 -15.88
CA ALA A 756 11.85 8.43 -14.65
C ALA A 756 12.35 9.88 -14.89
N ARG A 757 11.60 10.87 -14.40
CA ARG A 757 11.98 12.29 -14.39
C ARG A 757 12.62 12.68 -13.08
N TYR A 758 13.88 13.11 -13.07
CA TYR A 758 14.56 13.44 -11.82
C TYR A 758 14.34 14.89 -11.39
N SER A 759 14.37 15.11 -10.08
CA SER A 759 14.32 16.44 -9.45
C SER A 759 15.71 17.08 -9.50
N CYS A 760 16.05 17.59 -10.68
CA CYS A 760 17.28 18.33 -10.93
C CYS A 760 17.00 19.49 -11.89
N PHE A 761 17.75 20.58 -11.72
CA PHE A 761 17.65 21.75 -12.58
C PHE A 761 18.99 22.48 -12.67
N LEU A 762 19.15 23.23 -13.75
CA LEU A 762 20.23 24.19 -13.95
C LEU A 762 19.73 25.57 -13.54
N THR A 763 20.61 26.40 -12.99
CA THR A 763 20.36 27.84 -12.83
C THR A 763 21.13 28.57 -13.92
N LEU A 764 20.40 29.25 -14.80
CA LEU A 764 20.93 29.99 -15.94
C LEU A 764 20.77 31.48 -15.68
N THR A 765 21.71 32.31 -16.13
CA THR A 765 21.50 33.75 -16.21
C THR A 765 20.47 34.06 -17.30
N THR A 766 19.40 34.77 -16.95
CA THR A 766 18.51 35.36 -17.95
C THR A 766 19.23 36.59 -18.49
N ALA A 767 19.54 36.62 -19.78
CA ALA A 767 20.04 37.86 -20.38
C ALA A 767 19.01 38.97 -20.11
N GLN A 768 19.51 40.15 -19.72
CA GLN A 768 18.72 41.39 -19.76
C GLN A 768 18.32 41.70 -21.21
#